data_AF-A0A560JCT6-F1
#
_entry.id   AF-A0A560JCT6-F1
#
_cell.length_a   1.000
_cell.length_b   1.000
_cell.length_c   1.000
_cell.angle_alpha   90.00
_cell.angle_beta   90.00
_cell.angle_gamma   90.00
#
_symmetry.space_group_name_H-M   'P 1'
#
loop_
_entity.id
_entity.type
_entity.pdbx_description
1 polymer ?
#
loop_
_entity_poly.entity_id
_entity_poly.type
_entity_poly.pdbx_seq_one_letter_code
_entity_poly.pdbx_strand_id
1 'polypeptide(L)'
;MSPDLLKLIFGRLGIESLPLHEPIVVGTFVVVALGGATLLAGLTYFRLWGYLWREWFTTVDHKRIGIMYMILGIVMLLRGFADALMMRGQQMLAFGGSEGYLNAHHYDQVFTAHGVIMIFFVAMPLVTGLMNYVVPLQIGARDVSFPFLNNFSFWMTVGGAVLVMASLFIGEFARTGWLAYPPLSNIGYSPDVGVDYYIWALQVAGVGTTLSGINLICTIVKLRCPGMTMMKMPVFTWTSLCTNILIVASFPVLTVVLALLSLDRYVGTNFFTNDFGGSPMMYVNLIWIWGHPEVYILVLPAFGIFSEVTSTFSGKRLFGYTSMVYATVVITILSYLVWLHHFFTMGSGASVNSFFGITTMIISIPTGAKMFNWLFTMYRGRIRYELPMMWTIAFMLTFVVGGMTGVLLAVPPADFVLHNSLFLIAHFHNVIIGGVVFGAFAGINYWFPKAFGFKLDPFWGKMSFWFWVTGFYLAFMPLYVLGLMGVTRRLRVFDDPSLQIWFVIAAIGALFVFIGILSMLMQFAVSLLKREQLKDVTGDPWDARTLEWATSSPPPDYNFAFTPVVHDNDAWWDMKKRGYQRPLTGFKPIHMPSSTGTGVILAGLATAMGFGLIWYIWWLAAVSFIAMLAVGIGHTFNYHRDFDIPAEDVIRTEDARTKLLAGAK
;
A
#
# COMPACT_ATOMS: atom_id res chain seq x y z
N MET A 1 -12.60 -43.79 -7.92
CA MET A 1 -12.02 -43.34 -6.63
C MET A 1 -13.19 -43.13 -5.68
N SER A 2 -13.16 -43.62 -4.44
CA SER A 2 -14.33 -43.43 -3.55
C SER A 2 -14.54 -41.93 -3.24
N PRO A 3 -15.78 -41.46 -3.05
CA PRO A 3 -16.07 -40.07 -2.67
C PRO A 3 -15.30 -39.61 -1.43
N ASP A 4 -15.10 -40.52 -0.47
CA ASP A 4 -14.32 -40.25 0.75
C ASP A 4 -12.82 -40.03 0.46
N LEU A 5 -12.25 -40.77 -0.49
CA LEU A 5 -10.86 -40.58 -0.89
C LEU A 5 -10.67 -39.27 -1.66
N LEU A 6 -11.64 -38.90 -2.51
CA LEU A 6 -11.62 -37.60 -3.20
C LEU A 6 -11.74 -36.44 -2.22
N LYS A 7 -12.63 -36.53 -1.23
CA LYS A 7 -12.78 -35.54 -0.16
C LYS A 7 -11.54 -35.47 0.75
N LEU A 8 -10.87 -36.59 1.00
CA LEU A 8 -9.61 -36.60 1.74
C LEU A 8 -8.47 -35.92 0.97
N ILE A 9 -8.38 -36.15 -0.34
CA ILE A 9 -7.29 -35.63 -1.18
C ILE A 9 -7.51 -34.15 -1.54
N PHE A 10 -8.72 -33.78 -1.96
CA PHE A 10 -9.04 -32.45 -2.51
C PHE A 10 -9.93 -31.60 -1.60
N GLY A 11 -10.39 -32.12 -0.45
CA GLY A 11 -11.23 -31.38 0.47
C GLY A 11 -12.57 -30.99 -0.16
N ARG A 12 -12.87 -29.69 -0.17
CA ARG A 12 -14.04 -29.08 -0.82
C ARG A 12 -13.82 -28.76 -2.31
N LEU A 13 -12.60 -28.95 -2.82
CA LEU A 13 -12.24 -28.56 -4.18
C LEU A 13 -12.77 -29.56 -5.20
N GLY A 14 -13.55 -29.08 -6.16
CA GLY A 14 -14.11 -29.88 -7.25
C GLY A 14 -14.13 -29.12 -8.57
N ILE A 15 -14.60 -29.77 -9.64
CA ILE A 15 -14.75 -29.12 -10.96
C ILE A 15 -15.76 -27.97 -10.89
N GLU A 16 -16.80 -28.11 -10.06
CA GLU A 16 -17.82 -27.09 -9.80
C GLU A 16 -17.25 -25.83 -9.12
N SER A 17 -16.06 -25.94 -8.51
CA SER A 17 -15.35 -24.80 -7.94
C SER A 17 -14.76 -23.88 -9.02
N LEU A 18 -14.70 -24.31 -10.28
CA LEU A 18 -14.23 -23.47 -11.38
C LEU A 18 -15.44 -22.72 -11.98
N PRO A 19 -15.35 -21.39 -12.16
CA PRO A 19 -16.45 -20.56 -12.67
C PRO A 19 -16.63 -20.70 -14.19
N LEU A 20 -16.73 -21.93 -14.70
CA LEU A 20 -16.80 -22.26 -16.14
C LEU A 20 -18.10 -21.78 -16.79
N HIS A 21 -19.14 -21.50 -15.99
CA HIS A 21 -20.43 -21.02 -16.47
C HIS A 21 -20.49 -19.50 -16.61
N GLU A 22 -19.52 -18.75 -16.06
CA GLU A 22 -19.56 -17.30 -16.01
C GLU A 22 -18.72 -16.65 -17.12
N PRO A 23 -19.34 -16.06 -18.16
CA PRO A 23 -18.62 -15.62 -19.36
C PRO A 23 -17.55 -14.55 -19.07
N ILE A 24 -17.84 -13.63 -18.14
CA ILE A 24 -16.91 -12.56 -17.75
C ILE A 24 -15.66 -13.14 -17.10
N VAL A 25 -15.83 -14.10 -16.18
CA VAL A 25 -14.72 -14.72 -15.45
C VAL A 25 -13.94 -15.66 -16.37
N VAL A 26 -14.60 -16.43 -17.22
CA VAL A 26 -13.94 -17.29 -18.23
C VAL A 26 -13.14 -16.45 -19.22
N GLY A 27 -13.71 -15.37 -19.75
CA GLY A 27 -13.00 -14.44 -20.62
C GLY A 27 -11.76 -13.85 -19.94
N THR A 28 -11.90 -13.44 -18.67
CA THR A 28 -10.79 -12.97 -17.86
C THR A 28 -9.73 -14.05 -17.66
N PHE A 29 -10.12 -15.29 -17.37
CA PHE A 29 -9.21 -16.42 -17.21
C PHE A 29 -8.41 -16.68 -18.49
N VAL A 30 -9.05 -16.67 -19.65
CA VAL A 30 -8.35 -16.85 -20.94
C VAL A 30 -7.31 -15.76 -21.15
N VAL A 31 -7.66 -14.48 -20.94
CA VAL A 31 -6.72 -13.36 -21.10
C VAL A 31 -5.55 -13.47 -20.11
N VAL A 32 -5.83 -13.76 -18.85
CA VAL A 32 -4.80 -13.90 -17.80
C VAL A 32 -3.92 -15.13 -18.06
N ALA A 33 -4.49 -16.26 -18.45
CA ALA A 33 -3.74 -17.47 -18.78
C ALA A 33 -2.86 -17.28 -20.01
N LEU A 34 -3.35 -16.63 -21.07
CA LEU A 34 -2.55 -16.30 -22.26
C LEU A 34 -1.45 -15.30 -21.91
N GLY A 35 -1.75 -14.27 -21.12
CA GLY A 35 -0.76 -13.29 -20.66
C GLY A 35 0.33 -13.95 -19.80
N GLY A 36 -0.07 -14.81 -18.86
CA GLY A 36 0.82 -15.59 -18.00
C GLY A 36 1.69 -16.57 -18.78
N ALA A 37 1.10 -17.29 -19.76
CA ALA A 37 1.84 -18.19 -20.64
C ALA A 37 2.83 -17.43 -21.53
N THR A 38 2.43 -16.26 -22.05
CA THR A 38 3.32 -15.38 -22.85
C THR A 38 4.49 -14.88 -22.01
N LEU A 39 4.23 -14.46 -20.77
CA LEU A 39 5.28 -14.04 -19.84
C LEU A 39 6.22 -15.20 -19.51
N LEU A 40 5.68 -16.37 -19.17
CA LEU A 40 6.44 -17.59 -18.88
C LEU A 40 7.32 -18.00 -20.07
N ALA A 41 6.76 -17.99 -21.29
CA ALA A 41 7.48 -18.26 -22.52
C ALA A 41 8.58 -17.22 -22.75
N GLY A 42 8.31 -15.93 -22.56
CA GLY A 42 9.30 -14.85 -22.66
C GLY A 42 10.45 -15.02 -21.66
N LEU A 43 10.15 -15.25 -20.39
CA LEU A 43 11.15 -15.49 -19.34
C LEU A 43 12.04 -16.69 -19.66
N THR A 44 11.45 -17.76 -20.21
CA THR A 44 12.16 -18.98 -20.58
C THR A 44 13.00 -18.78 -21.84
N TYR A 45 12.43 -18.14 -22.87
CA TYR A 45 13.10 -17.83 -24.13
C TYR A 45 14.33 -16.93 -23.92
N PHE A 46 14.20 -15.87 -23.12
CA PHE A 46 15.29 -14.97 -22.77
C PHE A 46 16.18 -15.48 -21.63
N ARG A 47 15.93 -16.70 -21.11
CA ARG A 47 16.70 -17.36 -20.02
C ARG A 47 16.85 -16.50 -18.76
N LEU A 48 15.80 -15.75 -18.40
CA LEU A 48 15.82 -14.80 -17.28
C LEU A 48 15.62 -15.43 -15.91
N TRP A 49 15.25 -16.72 -15.83
CA TRP A 49 15.01 -17.42 -14.55
C TRP A 49 16.19 -17.37 -13.58
N GLY A 50 17.41 -17.61 -14.07
CA GLY A 50 18.61 -17.56 -13.23
C GLY A 50 18.89 -16.17 -12.68
N TYR A 51 18.67 -15.14 -13.50
CA TYR A 51 18.80 -13.74 -13.10
C TYR A 51 17.73 -13.35 -12.08
N LEU A 52 16.45 -13.62 -12.35
CA LEU A 52 15.35 -13.30 -11.44
C LEU A 52 15.51 -13.98 -10.08
N TRP A 53 15.91 -15.25 -10.06
CA TRP A 53 16.15 -15.95 -8.81
C TRP A 53 17.25 -15.28 -7.99
N ARG A 54 18.45 -15.09 -8.57
CA ARG A 54 19.63 -14.57 -7.85
C ARG A 54 19.49 -13.10 -7.46
N GLU A 55 18.94 -12.29 -8.35
CA GLU A 55 18.97 -10.83 -8.23
C GLU A 55 17.67 -10.26 -7.61
N TRP A 56 16.52 -10.90 -7.79
CA TRP A 56 15.24 -10.32 -7.35
C TRP A 56 14.56 -11.16 -6.29
N PHE A 57 14.38 -12.46 -6.51
CA PHE A 57 13.58 -13.26 -5.58
C PHE A 57 14.29 -13.54 -4.26
N THR A 58 15.59 -13.84 -4.30
CA THR A 58 16.39 -14.10 -3.10
C THR A 58 17.03 -12.85 -2.50
N THR A 59 16.80 -11.66 -3.08
CA THR A 59 17.49 -10.44 -2.64
C THR A 59 17.04 -10.00 -1.25
N VAL A 60 18.00 -9.47 -0.49
CA VAL A 60 17.76 -8.84 0.81
C VAL A 60 17.92 -7.32 0.76
N ASP A 61 18.31 -6.78 -0.39
CA ASP A 61 18.48 -5.34 -0.59
C ASP A 61 17.14 -4.61 -0.50
N HIS A 62 17.04 -3.69 0.47
CA HIS A 62 15.87 -2.85 0.70
C HIS A 62 15.43 -2.08 -0.56
N LYS A 63 16.35 -1.73 -1.46
CA LYS A 63 16.06 -1.03 -2.72
C LYS A 63 15.23 -1.93 -3.65
N ARG A 64 15.68 -3.16 -3.87
CA ARG A 64 15.01 -4.12 -4.76
C ARG A 64 13.69 -4.58 -4.17
N ILE A 65 13.66 -4.86 -2.87
CA ILE A 65 12.41 -5.20 -2.16
C ILE A 65 11.40 -4.04 -2.26
N GLY A 66 11.85 -2.79 -2.07
CA GLY A 66 11.01 -1.61 -2.23
C GLY A 66 10.41 -1.48 -3.64
N ILE A 67 11.21 -1.75 -4.69
CA ILE A 67 10.74 -1.80 -6.08
C ILE A 67 9.70 -2.91 -6.28
N MET A 68 9.95 -4.11 -5.77
CA MET A 68 9.00 -5.23 -5.93
C MET A 68 7.66 -4.95 -5.23
N TYR A 69 7.67 -4.29 -4.06
CA TYR A 69 6.46 -3.81 -3.39
C TYR A 69 5.67 -2.82 -4.25
N MET A 70 6.36 -1.85 -4.88
CA MET A 70 5.70 -0.90 -5.78
C MET A 70 5.14 -1.57 -7.03
N ILE A 71 5.86 -2.54 -7.61
CA ILE A 71 5.38 -3.33 -8.75
C ILE A 71 4.12 -4.11 -8.37
N LEU A 72 4.12 -4.79 -7.21
CA LEU A 72 2.94 -5.49 -6.70
C LEU A 72 1.75 -4.53 -6.60
N GLY A 73 1.95 -3.36 -5.98
CA GLY A 73 0.91 -2.34 -5.85
C GLY A 73 0.36 -1.84 -7.19
N ILE A 74 1.22 -1.63 -8.19
CA ILE A 74 0.80 -1.18 -9.54
C ILE A 74 0.05 -2.28 -10.28
N VAL A 75 0.47 -3.54 -10.18
CA VAL A 75 -0.24 -4.67 -10.81
C VAL A 75 -1.62 -4.86 -10.19
N MET A 76 -1.70 -4.81 -8.86
CA MET A 76 -2.95 -4.93 -8.13
C MET A 76 -3.88 -3.72 -8.33
N LEU A 77 -3.32 -2.54 -8.63
CA LEU A 77 -4.10 -1.36 -9.02
C LEU A 77 -4.90 -1.62 -10.30
N LEU A 78 -4.34 -2.35 -11.27
CA LEU A 78 -5.07 -2.69 -12.51
C LEU A 78 -6.28 -3.57 -12.21
N ARG A 79 -6.13 -4.56 -11.33
CA ARG A 79 -7.24 -5.41 -10.86
C ARG A 79 -8.27 -4.56 -10.13
N GLY A 80 -7.86 -3.84 -9.07
CA GLY A 80 -8.77 -3.05 -8.26
C GLY A 80 -9.52 -2.01 -9.08
N PHE A 81 -8.87 -1.42 -10.09
CA PHE A 81 -9.51 -0.44 -10.96
C PHE A 81 -10.45 -1.07 -12.00
N ALA A 82 -10.15 -2.27 -12.50
CA ALA A 82 -11.09 -3.02 -13.33
C ALA A 82 -12.41 -3.26 -12.59
N ASP A 83 -12.35 -3.64 -11.31
CA ASP A 83 -13.55 -3.80 -10.47
C ASP A 83 -14.32 -2.48 -10.30
N ALA A 84 -13.59 -1.36 -10.14
CA ALA A 84 -14.22 -0.04 -10.02
C ALA A 84 -14.99 0.34 -11.29
N LEU A 85 -14.40 0.10 -12.46
CA LEU A 85 -15.08 0.31 -13.75
C LEU A 85 -16.29 -0.60 -13.89
N MET A 86 -16.18 -1.86 -13.47
CA MET A 86 -17.30 -2.79 -13.53
C MET A 86 -18.46 -2.33 -12.64
N MET A 87 -18.18 -1.96 -11.38
CA MET A 87 -19.19 -1.43 -10.47
C MET A 87 -19.87 -0.18 -11.01
N ARG A 88 -19.10 0.77 -11.57
CA ARG A 88 -19.66 2.01 -12.13
C ARG A 88 -20.46 1.77 -13.41
N GLY A 89 -20.01 0.86 -14.27
CA GLY A 89 -20.77 0.41 -15.42
C GLY A 89 -22.11 -0.21 -15.02
N GLN A 90 -22.12 -1.07 -14.00
CA GLN A 90 -23.37 -1.67 -13.50
C GLN A 90 -24.32 -0.58 -12.98
N GLN A 91 -23.82 0.30 -12.10
CA GLN A 91 -24.65 1.34 -11.50
C GLN A 91 -25.18 2.34 -12.52
N MET A 92 -24.46 2.59 -13.61
CA MET A 92 -24.93 3.48 -14.69
C MET A 92 -26.08 2.87 -15.52
N LEU A 93 -26.06 1.54 -15.70
CA LEU A 93 -26.99 0.82 -16.59
C LEU A 93 -28.24 0.28 -15.89
N ALA A 94 -28.17 0.04 -14.58
CA ALA A 94 -29.19 -0.65 -13.81
C ALA A 94 -30.25 0.31 -13.24
N PHE A 95 -31.01 0.96 -14.14
CA PHE A 95 -32.08 1.91 -13.82
C PHE A 95 -33.42 1.50 -14.42
N GLY A 96 -34.52 1.87 -13.76
CA GLY A 96 -35.88 1.80 -14.34
C GLY A 96 -36.31 0.38 -14.73
N GLY A 97 -35.98 -0.62 -13.90
CA GLY A 97 -36.29 -2.02 -14.15
C GLY A 97 -35.21 -2.80 -14.93
N SER A 98 -34.11 -2.15 -15.32
CA SER A 98 -32.93 -2.84 -15.87
C SER A 98 -32.11 -3.49 -14.75
N GLU A 99 -31.84 -4.79 -14.87
CA GLU A 99 -30.98 -5.54 -13.94
C GLU A 99 -29.48 -5.26 -14.14
N GLY A 100 -29.10 -4.58 -15.24
CA GLY A 100 -27.72 -4.42 -15.65
C GLY A 100 -27.07 -5.75 -16.09
N TYR A 101 -25.76 -5.89 -15.88
CA TYR A 101 -25.00 -7.08 -16.29
C TYR A 101 -24.31 -7.81 -15.14
N LEU A 102 -24.25 -7.21 -13.94
CA LEU A 102 -23.80 -7.85 -12.71
C LEU A 102 -25.00 -8.20 -11.82
N ASN A 103 -25.20 -9.50 -11.61
CA ASN A 103 -26.14 -9.99 -10.60
C ASN A 103 -25.64 -9.65 -9.17
N ALA A 104 -26.50 -9.83 -8.18
CA ALA A 104 -26.16 -9.55 -6.77
C ALA A 104 -24.94 -10.36 -6.30
N HIS A 105 -24.89 -11.64 -6.68
CA HIS A 105 -23.80 -12.53 -6.33
C HIS A 105 -22.42 -11.97 -6.71
N HIS A 106 -22.26 -11.54 -7.96
CA HIS A 106 -21.02 -10.99 -8.47
C HIS A 106 -20.76 -9.58 -8.02
N TYR A 107 -21.78 -8.72 -8.00
CA TYR A 107 -21.61 -7.34 -7.56
C TYR A 107 -21.04 -7.28 -6.13
N ASP A 108 -21.52 -8.16 -5.25
CA ASP A 108 -21.08 -8.23 -3.86
C ASP A 108 -19.64 -8.72 -3.71
N GLN A 109 -19.23 -9.69 -4.53
CA GLN A 109 -17.83 -10.13 -4.58
C GLN A 109 -16.91 -9.02 -5.12
N VAL A 110 -17.32 -8.35 -6.20
CA VAL A 110 -16.52 -7.32 -6.88
C VAL A 110 -16.26 -6.15 -5.93
N PHE A 111 -17.28 -5.60 -5.26
CA PHE A 111 -17.03 -4.48 -4.34
C PHE A 111 -16.24 -4.91 -3.10
N THR A 112 -16.43 -6.15 -2.64
CA THR A 112 -15.70 -6.67 -1.48
C THR A 112 -14.23 -6.80 -1.81
N ALA A 113 -13.93 -7.44 -2.95
CA ALA A 113 -12.58 -7.65 -3.39
C ALA A 113 -11.89 -6.35 -3.82
N HIS A 114 -12.61 -5.41 -4.45
CA HIS A 114 -12.10 -4.08 -4.76
C HIS A 114 -11.57 -3.38 -3.49
N GLY A 115 -12.39 -3.33 -2.44
CA GLY A 115 -12.01 -2.68 -1.18
C GLY A 115 -10.79 -3.34 -0.53
N VAL A 116 -10.76 -4.68 -0.50
CA VAL A 116 -9.62 -5.44 0.03
C VAL A 116 -8.35 -5.19 -0.77
N ILE A 117 -8.42 -5.24 -2.10
CA ILE A 117 -7.25 -5.03 -2.94
C ILE A 117 -6.72 -3.61 -2.82
N MET A 118 -7.57 -2.60 -2.91
CA MET A 118 -7.12 -1.21 -2.90
C MET A 118 -6.43 -0.82 -1.60
N ILE A 119 -6.89 -1.32 -0.45
CA ILE A 119 -6.29 -1.02 0.85
C ILE A 119 -5.04 -1.88 1.10
N PHE A 120 -5.18 -3.20 1.05
CA PHE A 120 -4.13 -4.12 1.50
C PHE A 120 -3.09 -4.45 0.45
N PHE A 121 -3.44 -4.37 -0.83
CA PHE A 121 -2.58 -4.85 -1.92
C PHE A 121 -2.22 -3.77 -2.95
N VAL A 122 -2.75 -2.55 -2.80
CA VAL A 122 -2.35 -1.37 -3.58
C VAL A 122 -1.73 -0.32 -2.66
N ALA A 123 -2.53 0.28 -1.76
CA ALA A 123 -2.06 1.37 -0.91
C ALA A 123 -0.93 0.93 0.02
N MET A 124 -1.11 -0.19 0.73
CA MET A 124 -0.11 -0.68 1.69
C MET A 124 1.23 -1.07 1.01
N PRO A 125 1.26 -1.83 -0.10
CA PRO A 125 2.50 -2.10 -0.83
C PRO A 125 3.17 -0.86 -1.41
N LEU A 126 2.43 0.09 -1.98
CA LEU A 126 3.03 1.31 -2.54
C LEU A 126 3.73 2.13 -1.46
N VAL A 127 3.06 2.33 -0.33
CA VAL A 127 3.60 3.08 0.81
C VAL A 127 4.78 2.34 1.45
N THR A 128 4.65 1.04 1.70
CA THR A 128 5.72 0.21 2.27
C THR A 128 6.93 0.11 1.35
N GLY A 129 6.72 0.05 0.03
CA GLY A 129 7.78 0.04 -0.97
C GLY A 129 8.59 1.33 -0.98
N LEU A 130 7.93 2.49 -0.90
CA LEU A 130 8.57 3.80 -0.80
C LEU A 130 9.35 3.95 0.52
N MET A 131 8.78 3.52 1.64
CA MET A 131 9.48 3.52 2.93
C MET A 131 10.74 2.63 2.87
N ASN A 132 10.62 1.40 2.37
CA ASN A 132 11.74 0.47 2.21
C ASN A 132 12.86 1.04 1.34
N TYR A 133 12.49 1.66 0.22
CA TYR A 133 13.48 2.20 -0.70
C TYR A 133 14.22 3.40 -0.11
N VAL A 134 13.49 4.37 0.44
CA VAL A 134 14.01 5.71 0.74
C VAL A 134 14.53 5.85 2.18
N VAL A 135 13.90 5.22 3.17
CA VAL A 135 14.23 5.44 4.59
C VAL A 135 15.70 5.12 4.91
N PRO A 136 16.27 3.96 4.53
CA PRO A 136 17.67 3.67 4.81
C PRO A 136 18.63 4.67 4.16
N LEU A 137 18.33 5.14 2.95
CA LEU A 137 19.10 6.17 2.26
C LEU A 137 19.05 7.52 2.99
N GLN A 138 17.87 7.90 3.50
CA GLN A 138 17.66 9.16 4.21
C GLN A 138 18.37 9.21 5.58
N ILE A 139 18.51 8.07 6.26
CA ILE A 139 19.20 7.99 7.56
C ILE A 139 20.70 7.70 7.44
N GLY A 140 21.24 7.57 6.22
CA GLY A 140 22.65 7.27 5.97
C GLY A 140 23.06 5.84 6.31
N ALA A 141 22.12 4.89 6.29
CA ALA A 141 22.36 3.47 6.54
C ALA A 141 22.67 2.71 5.25
N ARG A 142 23.35 1.57 5.39
CA ARG A 142 23.67 0.68 4.25
C ARG A 142 22.53 -0.27 3.90
N ASP A 143 21.74 -0.69 4.89
CA ASP A 143 20.56 -1.52 4.74
C ASP A 143 19.63 -1.37 5.96
N VAL A 144 18.53 -2.12 5.99
CA VAL A 144 17.62 -2.26 7.14
C VAL A 144 18.20 -3.15 8.25
N SER A 145 17.60 -3.12 9.44
CA SER A 145 18.07 -3.90 10.61
C SER A 145 17.97 -5.40 10.42
N PHE A 146 16.92 -5.87 9.75
CA PHE A 146 16.67 -7.29 9.51
C PHE A 146 16.42 -7.55 8.01
N PRO A 147 17.48 -7.67 7.20
CA PRO A 147 17.36 -7.84 5.75
C PRO A 147 16.56 -9.09 5.33
N PHE A 148 16.78 -10.21 6.03
CA PHE A 148 15.99 -11.44 5.82
C PHE A 148 14.49 -11.25 6.12
N LEU A 149 14.16 -10.62 7.25
CA LEU A 149 12.76 -10.36 7.59
C LEU A 149 12.11 -9.43 6.56
N ASN A 150 12.88 -8.55 5.93
CA ASN A 150 12.38 -7.70 4.86
C ASN A 150 11.96 -8.51 3.63
N ASN A 151 12.82 -9.44 3.19
CA ASN A 151 12.50 -10.35 2.08
C ASN A 151 11.28 -11.21 2.42
N PHE A 152 11.26 -11.81 3.61
CA PHE A 152 10.14 -12.64 4.06
C PHE A 152 8.83 -11.85 4.16
N SER A 153 8.87 -10.62 4.67
CA SER A 153 7.69 -9.74 4.78
C SER A 153 7.06 -9.46 3.41
N PHE A 154 7.89 -9.17 2.41
CA PHE A 154 7.42 -8.97 1.04
C PHE A 154 6.74 -10.21 0.48
N TRP A 155 7.37 -11.38 0.62
CA TRP A 155 6.81 -12.61 0.07
C TRP A 155 5.54 -13.07 0.79
N MET A 156 5.38 -12.77 2.08
CA MET A 156 4.11 -12.98 2.80
C MET A 156 3.00 -12.07 2.25
N THR A 157 3.30 -10.80 1.94
CA THR A 157 2.34 -9.93 1.25
C THR A 157 1.97 -10.47 -0.14
N VAL A 158 2.94 -10.97 -0.91
CA VAL A 158 2.69 -11.64 -2.20
C VAL A 158 1.83 -12.88 -2.01
N GLY A 159 2.09 -13.70 -0.98
CA GLY A 159 1.29 -14.89 -0.67
C GLY A 159 -0.18 -14.56 -0.41
N GLY A 160 -0.45 -13.52 0.38
CA GLY A 160 -1.81 -13.02 0.57
C GLY A 160 -2.44 -12.53 -0.74
N ALA A 161 -1.70 -11.78 -1.57
CA ALA A 161 -2.19 -11.32 -2.87
C ALA A 161 -2.50 -12.50 -3.81
N VAL A 162 -1.67 -13.54 -3.81
CA VAL A 162 -1.89 -14.77 -4.59
C VAL A 162 -3.18 -15.46 -4.15
N LEU A 163 -3.46 -15.55 -2.85
CA LEU A 163 -4.72 -16.13 -2.35
C LEU A 163 -5.95 -15.34 -2.82
N VAL A 164 -5.91 -13.99 -2.76
CA VAL A 164 -6.99 -13.15 -3.28
C VAL A 164 -7.16 -13.30 -4.79
N MET A 165 -6.06 -13.40 -5.54
CA MET A 165 -6.15 -13.57 -6.99
C MET A 165 -6.59 -14.98 -7.40
N ALA A 166 -6.23 -16.00 -6.61
CA ALA A 166 -6.66 -17.37 -6.84
C ALA A 166 -8.18 -17.53 -6.69
N SER A 167 -8.80 -16.80 -5.75
CA SER A 167 -10.26 -16.86 -5.54
C SER A 167 -11.08 -16.37 -6.73
N LEU A 168 -10.46 -15.68 -7.69
CA LEU A 168 -11.12 -15.27 -8.95
C LEU A 168 -11.38 -16.47 -9.87
N PHE A 169 -10.54 -17.49 -9.81
CA PHE A 169 -10.58 -18.64 -10.73
C PHE A 169 -10.87 -19.97 -10.05
N ILE A 170 -10.67 -20.04 -8.73
CA ILE A 170 -10.88 -21.25 -7.93
C ILE A 170 -11.77 -20.88 -6.74
N GLY A 171 -13.05 -21.26 -6.82
CA GLY A 171 -14.08 -20.88 -5.88
C GLY A 171 -14.60 -19.48 -6.14
N GLU A 172 -14.75 -18.71 -5.07
CA GLU A 172 -15.28 -17.35 -5.09
C GLU A 172 -14.65 -16.51 -3.97
N PHE A 173 -14.83 -15.19 -4.02
CA PHE A 173 -14.38 -14.31 -2.94
C PHE A 173 -15.52 -13.93 -2.00
N ALA A 174 -15.19 -13.38 -0.83
CA ALA A 174 -16.18 -12.95 0.16
C ALA A 174 -17.20 -11.95 -0.43
N ARG A 175 -18.47 -12.10 -0.04
CA ARG A 175 -19.60 -11.21 -0.41
C ARG A 175 -19.99 -10.24 0.71
N THR A 176 -19.19 -10.18 1.76
CA THR A 176 -19.53 -9.56 3.04
C THR A 176 -19.01 -8.13 3.20
N GLY A 177 -18.42 -7.57 2.16
CA GLY A 177 -17.65 -6.33 2.21
C GLY A 177 -16.27 -6.50 2.83
N TRP A 178 -15.42 -5.49 2.65
CA TRP A 178 -13.98 -5.55 2.95
C TRP A 178 -13.60 -5.75 4.43
N LEU A 179 -14.57 -5.68 5.35
CA LEU A 179 -14.37 -5.94 6.78
C LEU A 179 -15.07 -7.22 7.28
N ALA A 180 -15.74 -7.95 6.38
CA ALA A 180 -16.39 -9.24 6.68
C ALA A 180 -17.17 -9.30 8.01
N TYR A 181 -18.17 -8.41 8.17
CA TYR A 181 -18.93 -8.31 9.42
C TYR A 181 -19.75 -9.58 9.72
N PRO A 182 -19.65 -10.13 10.93
CA PRO A 182 -20.67 -10.99 11.50
C PRO A 182 -21.98 -10.22 11.70
N PRO A 183 -23.14 -10.88 11.63
CA PRO A 183 -23.29 -12.33 11.48
C PRO A 183 -23.12 -12.82 10.02
N LEU A 184 -23.11 -11.92 9.02
CA LEU A 184 -23.10 -12.31 7.60
C LEU A 184 -21.89 -13.17 7.20
N SER A 185 -20.72 -12.93 7.81
CA SER A 185 -19.50 -13.71 7.57
C SER A 185 -19.43 -15.06 8.29
N ASN A 186 -20.36 -15.37 9.18
CA ASN A 186 -20.41 -16.68 9.84
C ASN A 186 -20.87 -17.78 8.87
N ILE A 187 -20.47 -19.02 9.17
CA ILE A 187 -20.72 -20.19 8.31
C ILE A 187 -22.22 -20.45 8.05
N GLY A 188 -23.10 -20.03 8.97
CA GLY A 188 -24.55 -20.17 8.82
C GLY A 188 -25.17 -19.28 7.73
N TYR A 189 -24.55 -18.13 7.43
CA TYR A 189 -25.02 -17.19 6.40
C TYR A 189 -24.17 -17.23 5.13
N SER A 190 -22.85 -17.43 5.28
CA SER A 190 -21.89 -17.57 4.17
C SER A 190 -21.15 -18.92 4.28
N PRO A 191 -21.78 -20.03 3.86
CA PRO A 191 -21.21 -21.38 3.97
C PRO A 191 -20.06 -21.65 2.98
N ASP A 192 -19.96 -20.81 1.95
CA ASP A 192 -18.94 -20.87 0.90
C ASP A 192 -17.52 -20.55 1.42
N VAL A 193 -16.55 -20.71 0.52
CA VAL A 193 -15.12 -20.51 0.78
C VAL A 193 -14.68 -19.05 0.71
N GLY A 194 -15.54 -18.12 0.30
CA GLY A 194 -15.16 -16.73 0.01
C GLY A 194 -14.65 -15.98 1.24
N VAL A 195 -15.33 -16.15 2.39
CA VAL A 195 -14.86 -15.59 3.66
C VAL A 195 -13.56 -16.26 4.13
N ASP A 196 -13.35 -17.54 3.81
CA ASP A 196 -12.12 -18.23 4.16
C ASP A 196 -10.91 -17.70 3.35
N TYR A 197 -11.12 -17.39 2.06
CA TYR A 197 -10.13 -16.66 1.25
C TYR A 197 -9.79 -15.30 1.87
N TYR A 198 -10.80 -14.54 2.30
CA TYR A 198 -10.61 -13.25 2.97
C TYR A 198 -9.75 -13.39 4.24
N ILE A 199 -10.09 -14.35 5.12
CA ILE A 199 -9.39 -14.59 6.38
C ILE A 199 -7.92 -14.94 6.11
N TRP A 200 -7.65 -15.98 5.33
CA TRP A 200 -6.29 -16.50 5.20
C TRP A 200 -5.40 -15.62 4.32
N ALA A 201 -5.96 -14.93 3.32
CA ALA A 201 -5.21 -13.96 2.55
C ALA A 201 -4.70 -12.80 3.42
N LEU A 202 -5.57 -12.24 4.27
CA LEU A 202 -5.20 -11.15 5.16
C LEU A 202 -4.35 -11.61 6.34
N GLN A 203 -4.56 -12.83 6.86
CA GLN A 203 -3.72 -13.36 7.93
C GLN A 203 -2.28 -13.55 7.46
N VAL A 204 -2.07 -14.13 6.28
CA VAL A 204 -0.73 -14.32 5.68
C VAL A 204 -0.09 -12.95 5.40
N ALA A 205 -0.81 -12.03 4.73
CA ALA A 205 -0.28 -10.70 4.46
C ALA A 205 0.02 -9.90 5.75
N GLY A 206 -0.85 -10.00 6.76
CA GLY A 206 -0.75 -9.26 8.02
C GLY A 206 0.46 -9.63 8.86
N VAL A 207 0.87 -10.90 8.84
CA VAL A 207 2.15 -11.34 9.45
C VAL A 207 3.32 -10.62 8.79
N GLY A 208 3.35 -10.56 7.46
CA GLY A 208 4.39 -9.82 6.72
C GLY A 208 4.42 -8.34 7.06
N THR A 209 3.25 -7.69 7.10
CA THR A 209 3.15 -6.27 7.47
C THR A 209 3.66 -6.00 8.88
N THR A 210 3.32 -6.83 9.85
CA THR A 210 3.78 -6.69 11.25
C THR A 210 5.30 -6.76 11.33
N LEU A 211 5.91 -7.73 10.66
CA LEU A 211 7.37 -7.89 10.62
C LEU A 211 8.07 -6.72 9.93
N SER A 212 7.50 -6.19 8.85
CA SER A 212 8.00 -4.97 8.19
C SER A 212 7.98 -3.76 9.14
N GLY A 213 6.89 -3.63 9.93
CA GLY A 213 6.75 -2.60 10.96
C GLY A 213 7.89 -2.64 11.99
N ILE A 214 8.11 -3.81 12.59
CA ILE A 214 9.18 -4.04 13.56
C ILE A 214 10.55 -3.69 12.95
N ASN A 215 10.79 -4.14 11.72
CA ASN A 215 12.07 -3.94 11.04
C ASN A 215 12.41 -2.46 10.83
N LEU A 216 11.46 -1.66 10.33
CA LEU A 216 11.70 -0.24 10.08
C LEU A 216 11.79 0.58 11.38
N ILE A 217 11.09 0.22 12.45
CA ILE A 217 11.30 0.87 13.77
C ILE A 217 12.75 0.67 14.22
N CYS A 218 13.23 -0.59 14.24
CA CYS A 218 14.60 -0.89 14.64
C CYS A 218 15.61 -0.14 13.76
N THR A 219 15.36 -0.10 12.46
CA THR A 219 16.21 0.58 11.46
C THR A 219 16.33 2.07 11.76
N ILE A 220 15.20 2.77 11.90
CA ILE A 220 15.19 4.22 12.14
C ILE A 220 15.81 4.54 13.50
N VAL A 221 15.56 3.75 14.53
CA VAL A 221 16.06 4.04 15.87
C VAL A 221 17.55 3.75 16.00
N LYS A 222 18.04 2.64 15.45
CA LYS A 222 19.38 2.10 15.73
C LYS A 222 20.42 2.31 14.62
N LEU A 223 20.04 2.44 13.35
CA LEU A 223 20.98 2.48 12.23
C LEU A 223 21.25 3.87 11.64
N ARG A 224 20.82 4.93 12.31
CA ARG A 224 21.09 6.31 11.88
C ARG A 224 22.59 6.61 11.86
N CYS A 225 22.98 7.42 10.89
CA CYS A 225 24.34 7.90 10.77
C CYS A 225 24.72 8.85 11.94
N PRO A 226 26.03 8.95 12.27
CA PRO A 226 26.50 9.83 13.35
C PRO A 226 26.06 11.29 13.18
N GLY A 227 25.68 11.92 14.28
CA GLY A 227 25.25 13.33 14.32
C GLY A 227 23.76 13.57 14.01
N MET A 228 23.05 12.57 13.44
CA MET A 228 21.61 12.63 13.20
C MET A 228 20.81 12.28 14.48
N THR A 229 20.52 13.29 15.30
CA THR A 229 19.57 13.16 16.41
C THR A 229 18.14 12.94 15.88
N MET A 230 17.20 12.54 16.74
CA MET A 230 15.79 12.34 16.34
C MET A 230 15.23 13.60 15.65
N MET A 231 15.45 14.79 16.22
CA MET A 231 14.98 16.06 15.66
C MET A 231 15.83 16.61 14.51
N LYS A 232 16.66 15.77 13.87
CA LYS A 232 17.38 16.07 12.62
C LYS A 232 17.01 15.12 11.47
N MET A 233 16.14 14.14 11.71
CA MET A 233 15.69 13.23 10.66
C MET A 233 14.78 13.97 9.66
N PRO A 234 14.80 13.61 8.36
CA PRO A 234 13.81 14.09 7.39
C PRO A 234 12.37 13.79 7.83
N VAL A 235 11.41 14.58 7.35
CA VAL A 235 10.01 14.41 7.78
C VAL A 235 9.44 13.11 7.27
N PHE A 236 9.82 12.67 6.07
CA PHE A 236 9.43 11.34 5.58
C PHE A 236 9.90 10.19 6.49
N THR A 237 11.10 10.31 7.07
CA THR A 237 11.59 9.32 8.05
C THR A 237 10.78 9.37 9.35
N TRP A 238 10.40 10.56 9.84
CA TRP A 238 9.54 10.71 11.02
C TRP A 238 8.13 10.14 10.83
N THR A 239 7.50 10.43 9.69
CA THR A 239 6.17 9.88 9.40
C THR A 239 6.23 8.38 9.20
N SER A 240 7.29 7.86 8.55
CA SER A 240 7.55 6.42 8.46
C SER A 240 7.70 5.80 9.85
N LEU A 241 8.46 6.40 10.77
CA LEU A 241 8.58 5.89 12.14
C LEU A 241 7.21 5.79 12.83
N CYS A 242 6.41 6.84 12.74
CA CYS A 242 5.07 6.87 13.33
C CYS A 242 4.15 5.79 12.71
N THR A 243 4.17 5.65 11.38
CA THR A 243 3.46 4.59 10.66
C THR A 243 3.86 3.20 11.15
N ASN A 244 5.16 2.93 11.29
CA ASN A 244 5.61 1.62 11.74
C ASN A 244 5.24 1.34 13.19
N ILE A 245 5.22 2.36 14.08
CA ILE A 245 4.68 2.24 15.44
C ILE A 245 3.20 1.86 15.41
N LEU A 246 2.39 2.51 14.56
CA LEU A 246 0.99 2.16 14.38
C LEU A 246 0.82 0.73 13.89
N ILE A 247 1.61 0.29 12.89
CA ILE A 247 1.58 -1.07 12.37
C ILE A 247 1.76 -2.09 13.51
N VAL A 248 2.83 -1.93 14.30
CA VAL A 248 3.18 -2.88 15.37
C VAL A 248 2.11 -2.93 16.46
N ALA A 249 1.43 -1.83 16.75
CA ALA A 249 0.40 -1.78 17.78
C ALA A 249 -1.02 -2.14 17.26
N SER A 250 -1.30 -1.99 15.96
CA SER A 250 -2.65 -2.23 15.39
C SER A 250 -2.83 -3.60 14.74
N PHE A 251 -1.84 -4.10 13.99
CA PHE A 251 -1.97 -5.36 13.25
C PHE A 251 -2.18 -6.61 14.13
N PRO A 252 -1.66 -6.68 15.37
CA PRO A 252 -2.01 -7.78 16.27
C PRO A 252 -3.51 -7.90 16.51
N VAL A 253 -4.24 -6.78 16.53
CA VAL A 253 -5.70 -6.79 16.70
C VAL A 253 -6.38 -7.45 15.50
N LEU A 254 -6.02 -7.08 14.27
CA LEU A 254 -6.53 -7.73 13.06
C LEU A 254 -6.23 -9.25 13.07
N THR A 255 -4.99 -9.60 13.42
CA THR A 255 -4.52 -11.00 13.50
C THR A 255 -5.39 -11.83 14.43
N VAL A 256 -5.74 -11.29 15.61
CA VAL A 256 -6.59 -11.97 16.58
C VAL A 256 -8.04 -12.00 16.13
N VAL A 257 -8.59 -10.90 15.61
CA VAL A 257 -10.00 -10.84 15.16
C VAL A 257 -10.27 -11.84 14.04
N LEU A 258 -9.38 -11.93 13.05
CA LEU A 258 -9.51 -12.91 11.96
C LEU A 258 -9.31 -14.35 12.47
N ALA A 259 -8.43 -14.57 13.46
CA ALA A 259 -8.30 -15.88 14.09
C ALA A 259 -9.55 -16.28 14.89
N LEU A 260 -10.18 -15.35 15.60
CA LEU A 260 -11.44 -15.61 16.31
C LEU A 260 -12.58 -15.90 15.32
N LEU A 261 -12.66 -15.15 14.23
CA LEU A 261 -13.64 -15.40 13.17
C LEU A 261 -13.40 -16.75 12.47
N SER A 262 -12.14 -17.14 12.28
CA SER A 262 -11.83 -18.46 11.72
C SER A 262 -12.18 -19.58 12.69
N LEU A 263 -11.99 -19.42 14.00
CA LEU A 263 -12.45 -20.40 14.99
C LEU A 263 -13.99 -20.57 14.96
N ASP A 264 -14.75 -19.47 14.83
CA ASP A 264 -16.21 -19.53 14.72
C ASP A 264 -16.64 -20.32 13.47
N ARG A 265 -15.93 -20.15 12.35
CA ARG A 265 -16.23 -20.84 11.09
C ARG A 265 -15.75 -22.30 11.03
N TYR A 266 -14.62 -22.62 11.64
CA TYR A 266 -13.95 -23.93 11.49
C TYR A 266 -14.19 -24.88 12.66
N VAL A 267 -14.18 -24.35 13.87
CA VAL A 267 -14.24 -25.14 15.12
C VAL A 267 -15.63 -25.06 15.75
N GLY A 268 -16.47 -24.10 15.34
CA GLY A 268 -17.80 -23.89 15.90
C GLY A 268 -17.76 -23.18 17.25
N THR A 269 -16.77 -22.31 17.47
CA THR A 269 -16.81 -21.39 18.61
C THR A 269 -17.93 -20.35 18.42
N ASN A 270 -18.22 -19.60 19.48
CA ASN A 270 -19.33 -18.67 19.53
C ASN A 270 -18.85 -17.27 19.96
N PHE A 271 -17.79 -16.74 19.34
CA PHE A 271 -17.29 -15.40 19.65
C PHE A 271 -18.23 -14.32 19.09
N PHE A 272 -18.60 -14.44 17.82
CA PHE A 272 -19.37 -13.44 17.06
C PHE A 272 -20.65 -14.01 16.45
N THR A 273 -21.11 -15.17 16.92
CA THR A 273 -22.39 -15.78 16.56
C THR A 273 -23.57 -15.02 17.19
N ASN A 274 -24.77 -15.22 16.67
CA ASN A 274 -26.00 -14.69 17.28
C ASN A 274 -26.48 -15.54 18.46
N ASP A 275 -26.13 -16.83 18.45
CA ASP A 275 -26.56 -17.81 19.45
C ASP A 275 -25.46 -18.10 20.47
N PHE A 276 -25.82 -18.83 21.52
CA PHE A 276 -24.91 -19.34 22.55
C PHE A 276 -24.04 -18.28 23.25
N GLY A 277 -24.50 -17.03 23.29
CA GLY A 277 -23.85 -15.92 24.00
C GLY A 277 -22.80 -15.15 23.18
N GLY A 278 -22.66 -15.44 21.88
CA GLY A 278 -21.79 -14.66 20.98
C GLY A 278 -22.27 -13.22 20.77
N SER A 279 -21.36 -12.35 20.32
CA SER A 279 -21.66 -10.94 20.08
C SER A 279 -21.09 -10.43 18.75
N PRO A 280 -21.91 -10.27 17.70
CA PRO A 280 -21.47 -9.68 16.43
C PRO A 280 -20.95 -8.25 16.59
N MET A 281 -21.50 -7.49 17.54
CA MET A 281 -21.07 -6.11 17.82
C MET A 281 -19.63 -6.05 18.34
N MET A 282 -19.17 -7.09 19.05
CA MET A 282 -17.79 -7.17 19.52
C MET A 282 -16.80 -7.23 18.34
N TYR A 283 -17.15 -7.96 17.27
CA TYR A 283 -16.33 -7.97 16.05
C TYR A 283 -16.18 -6.56 15.48
N VAL A 284 -17.28 -5.82 15.35
CA VAL A 284 -17.26 -4.46 14.79
C VAL A 284 -16.39 -3.53 15.65
N ASN A 285 -16.47 -3.64 16.98
CA ASN A 285 -15.59 -2.88 17.86
C ASN A 285 -14.10 -3.25 17.63
N LEU A 286 -13.75 -4.54 17.66
CA LEU A 286 -12.37 -5.00 17.55
C LEU A 286 -11.76 -4.71 16.17
N ILE A 287 -12.51 -4.94 15.09
CA ILE A 287 -12.00 -4.70 13.74
C ILE A 287 -11.71 -3.21 13.52
N TRP A 288 -12.48 -2.29 14.11
CA TRP A 288 -12.22 -0.85 13.99
C TRP A 288 -11.10 -0.33 14.88
N ILE A 289 -10.81 -0.99 16.02
CA ILE A 289 -9.60 -0.73 16.81
C ILE A 289 -8.35 -0.88 15.92
N TRP A 290 -8.36 -1.78 14.94
CA TRP A 290 -7.35 -1.85 13.88
C TRP A 290 -7.65 -0.88 12.72
N GLY A 291 -8.89 -0.89 12.21
CA GLY A 291 -9.23 -0.32 10.92
C GLY A 291 -9.09 1.20 10.83
N HIS A 292 -9.27 1.91 11.94
CA HIS A 292 -9.04 3.36 11.92
C HIS A 292 -7.55 3.76 12.02
N PRO A 293 -6.73 3.16 12.90
CA PRO A 293 -5.29 3.32 12.80
C PRO A 293 -4.71 2.97 11.41
N GLU A 294 -5.26 1.96 10.72
CA GLU A 294 -4.85 1.58 9.37
C GLU A 294 -4.92 2.75 8.37
N VAL A 295 -5.98 3.56 8.41
CA VAL A 295 -6.07 4.69 7.48
C VAL A 295 -4.97 5.73 7.73
N TYR A 296 -4.48 5.84 8.98
CA TYR A 296 -3.32 6.67 9.31
C TYR A 296 -1.99 6.04 8.91
N ILE A 297 -1.87 4.72 9.02
CA ILE A 297 -0.72 3.96 8.50
C ILE A 297 -0.49 4.29 7.03
N LEU A 298 -1.57 4.42 6.24
CA LEU A 298 -1.50 4.75 4.82
C LEU A 298 -1.17 6.23 4.54
N VAL A 299 -1.82 7.17 5.24
CA VAL A 299 -1.68 8.61 4.90
C VAL A 299 -0.44 9.28 5.50
N LEU A 300 0.06 8.83 6.65
CA LEU A 300 1.22 9.45 7.31
C LEU A 300 2.47 9.44 6.42
N PRO A 301 2.87 8.34 5.76
CA PRO A 301 4.03 8.33 4.90
C PRO A 301 3.82 9.26 3.70
N ALA A 302 2.61 9.30 3.13
CA ALA A 302 2.28 10.22 2.05
C ALA A 302 2.44 11.70 2.48
N PHE A 303 2.06 12.07 3.70
CA PHE A 303 2.37 13.40 4.25
C PHE A 303 3.88 13.66 4.33
N GLY A 304 4.67 12.63 4.63
CA GLY A 304 6.13 12.70 4.57
C GLY A 304 6.62 13.02 3.15
N ILE A 305 6.11 12.31 2.15
CA ILE A 305 6.44 12.52 0.73
C ILE A 305 6.13 13.96 0.32
N PHE A 306 4.91 14.44 0.60
CA PHE A 306 4.53 15.82 0.29
C PHE A 306 5.42 16.85 0.99
N SER A 307 5.93 16.56 2.18
CA SER A 307 6.85 17.44 2.89
C SER A 307 8.19 17.58 2.18
N GLU A 308 8.78 16.45 1.76
CA GLU A 308 10.05 16.43 1.02
C GLU A 308 9.92 17.09 -0.36
N VAL A 309 8.83 16.78 -1.07
CA VAL A 309 8.52 17.36 -2.40
C VAL A 309 8.30 18.87 -2.28
N THR A 310 7.48 19.32 -1.33
CA THR A 310 7.21 20.75 -1.13
C THR A 310 8.49 21.52 -0.81
N SER A 311 9.35 20.99 0.07
CA SER A 311 10.63 21.65 0.41
C SER A 311 11.57 21.71 -0.80
N THR A 312 11.69 20.62 -1.56
CA THR A 312 12.59 20.52 -2.73
C THR A 312 12.16 21.46 -3.86
N PHE A 313 10.90 21.44 -4.26
CA PHE A 313 10.44 22.22 -5.41
C PHE A 313 10.11 23.67 -5.06
N SER A 314 10.03 24.04 -3.78
CA SER A 314 9.96 25.45 -3.34
C SER A 314 11.34 26.08 -3.13
N GLY A 315 12.42 25.28 -3.13
CA GLY A 315 13.79 25.75 -2.88
C GLY A 315 14.01 26.29 -1.46
N LYS A 316 13.23 25.81 -0.48
CA LYS A 316 13.17 26.37 0.88
C LYS A 316 13.14 25.28 1.95
N ARG A 317 13.65 25.63 3.14
CA ARG A 317 13.46 24.84 4.36
C ARG A 317 11.98 24.66 4.64
N LEU A 318 11.62 23.46 5.07
CA LEU A 318 10.27 23.16 5.51
C LEU A 318 9.91 24.07 6.69
N PHE A 319 8.83 24.82 6.52
CA PHE A 319 8.32 25.69 7.57
C PHE A 319 7.72 24.84 8.70
N GLY A 320 8.02 25.21 9.96
CA GLY A 320 7.45 24.53 11.11
C GLY A 320 7.84 23.06 11.27
N TYR A 321 9.09 22.68 10.98
CA TYR A 321 9.57 21.29 11.12
C TYR A 321 9.19 20.65 12.47
N THR A 322 9.46 21.35 13.59
CA THR A 322 9.11 20.87 14.94
C THR A 322 7.61 20.67 15.09
N SER A 323 6.80 21.64 14.65
CA SER A 323 5.34 21.56 14.63
C SER A 323 4.85 20.36 13.82
N MET A 324 5.44 20.09 12.65
CA MET A 324 5.09 18.92 11.84
C MET A 324 5.41 17.59 12.52
N VAL A 325 6.56 17.49 13.20
CA VAL A 325 6.95 16.27 13.94
C VAL A 325 5.97 16.05 15.10
N TYR A 326 5.73 17.05 15.93
CA TYR A 326 4.77 16.93 17.04
C TYR A 326 3.36 16.63 16.55
N ALA A 327 2.89 17.26 15.49
CA ALA A 327 1.60 16.96 14.88
C ALA A 327 1.50 15.49 14.46
N THR A 328 2.57 14.92 13.90
CA THR A 328 2.61 13.49 13.52
C THR A 328 2.54 12.57 14.74
N VAL A 329 3.26 12.89 15.81
CA VAL A 329 3.21 12.12 17.08
C VAL A 329 1.82 12.20 17.71
N VAL A 330 1.19 13.39 17.72
CA VAL A 330 -0.17 13.56 18.24
C VAL A 330 -1.18 12.72 17.44
N ILE A 331 -1.09 12.71 16.10
CA ILE A 331 -1.94 11.84 15.26
C ILE A 331 -1.72 10.36 15.63
N THR A 332 -0.48 9.96 15.84
CA THR A 332 -0.14 8.58 16.22
C THR A 332 -0.85 8.16 17.50
N ILE A 333 -0.83 9.01 18.54
CA ILE A 333 -1.48 8.72 19.82
C ILE A 333 -3.01 8.77 19.68
N LEU A 334 -3.54 9.83 19.07
CA LEU A 334 -4.98 10.03 18.97
C LEU A 334 -5.67 9.01 18.05
N SER A 335 -4.95 8.39 17.11
CA SER A 335 -5.51 7.35 16.22
C SER A 335 -6.12 6.17 16.99
N TYR A 336 -5.65 5.92 18.22
CA TYR A 336 -6.16 4.90 19.12
C TYR A 336 -7.30 5.38 20.02
N LEU A 337 -7.88 6.57 19.80
CA LEU A 337 -8.94 7.12 20.67
C LEU A 337 -10.22 7.48 19.92
N VAL A 338 -10.35 7.05 18.66
CA VAL A 338 -11.40 7.55 17.75
C VAL A 338 -12.17 6.48 16.98
N TRP A 339 -11.77 5.20 17.07
CA TRP A 339 -12.31 4.13 16.22
C TRP A 339 -13.83 3.94 16.27
N LEU A 340 -14.48 4.31 17.38
CA LEU A 340 -15.94 4.17 17.54
C LEU A 340 -16.75 5.01 16.55
N HIS A 341 -16.17 6.07 15.97
CA HIS A 341 -16.89 6.89 14.99
C HIS A 341 -17.35 6.12 13.75
N HIS A 342 -16.81 4.92 13.50
CA HIS A 342 -17.25 4.07 12.39
C HIS A 342 -18.57 3.34 12.66
N PHE A 343 -19.11 3.44 13.87
CA PHE A 343 -20.33 2.77 14.27
C PHE A 343 -21.14 3.56 15.31
N PHE A 344 -21.22 4.89 15.16
CA PHE A 344 -22.09 5.74 15.98
C PHE A 344 -23.56 5.27 15.98
N THR A 345 -23.99 4.64 14.89
CA THR A 345 -25.34 4.11 14.65
C THR A 345 -25.62 2.76 15.33
N MET A 346 -24.65 2.16 16.03
CA MET A 346 -24.83 0.87 16.73
C MET A 346 -25.45 0.98 18.14
N GLY A 347 -25.98 2.14 18.51
CA GLY A 347 -26.76 2.29 19.75
C GLY A 347 -25.93 2.52 21.01
N SER A 348 -24.66 2.92 20.89
CA SER A 348 -23.86 3.41 22.02
C SER A 348 -24.54 4.62 22.69
N GLY A 349 -24.35 4.76 24.01
CA GLY A 349 -24.91 5.89 24.76
C GLY A 349 -24.41 7.25 24.29
N ALA A 350 -25.22 8.30 24.49
CA ALA A 350 -24.91 9.66 24.03
C ALA A 350 -23.53 10.17 24.48
N SER A 351 -23.15 9.92 25.74
CA SER A 351 -21.85 10.32 26.27
C SER A 351 -20.67 9.68 25.53
N VAL A 352 -20.81 8.40 25.12
CA VAL A 352 -19.78 7.69 24.36
C VAL A 352 -19.67 8.27 22.96
N ASN A 353 -20.80 8.46 22.27
CA ASN A 353 -20.81 9.07 20.94
C ASN A 353 -20.23 10.49 20.97
N SER A 354 -20.57 11.31 21.97
CA SER A 354 -19.99 12.65 22.13
C SER A 354 -18.48 12.62 22.38
N PHE A 355 -17.98 11.71 23.23
CA PHE A 355 -16.54 11.58 23.47
C PHE A 355 -15.77 11.24 22.19
N PHE A 356 -16.23 10.22 21.47
CA PHE A 356 -15.58 9.78 20.23
C PHE A 356 -15.74 10.79 19.09
N GLY A 357 -16.87 11.52 19.03
CA GLY A 357 -17.05 12.63 18.10
C GLY A 357 -16.07 13.78 18.36
N ILE A 358 -15.94 14.22 19.62
CA ILE A 358 -15.02 15.30 20.01
C ILE A 358 -13.57 14.92 19.75
N THR A 359 -13.14 13.74 20.17
CA THR A 359 -11.77 13.27 19.95
C THR A 359 -11.44 13.15 18.46
N THR A 360 -12.38 12.70 17.63
CA THR A 360 -12.22 12.67 16.16
C THR A 360 -12.04 14.07 15.59
N MET A 361 -12.84 15.05 16.03
CA MET A 361 -12.68 16.45 15.60
C MET A 361 -11.32 17.02 16.03
N ILE A 362 -10.80 16.67 17.20
CA ILE A 362 -9.47 17.13 17.67
C ILE A 362 -8.35 16.67 16.73
N ILE A 363 -8.43 15.48 16.12
CA ILE A 363 -7.41 14.99 15.17
C ILE A 363 -7.29 15.87 13.92
N SER A 364 -8.34 16.61 13.56
CA SER A 364 -8.28 17.54 12.42
C SER A 364 -7.27 18.69 12.63
N ILE A 365 -6.99 19.07 13.89
CA ILE A 365 -6.10 20.19 14.24
C ILE A 365 -4.64 19.91 13.82
N PRO A 366 -3.99 18.80 14.24
CA PRO A 366 -2.65 18.44 13.75
C PRO A 366 -2.54 18.37 12.22
N THR A 367 -3.58 17.86 11.57
CA THR A 367 -3.61 17.71 10.11
C THR A 367 -3.73 19.07 9.42
N GLY A 368 -4.58 19.97 9.94
CA GLY A 368 -4.68 21.35 9.48
C GLY A 368 -3.37 22.11 9.65
N ALA A 369 -2.69 21.96 10.79
CA ALA A 369 -1.38 22.58 11.02
C ALA A 369 -0.34 22.17 9.96
N LYS A 370 -0.32 20.89 9.56
CA LYS A 370 0.54 20.40 8.47
C LYS A 370 0.21 21.08 7.13
N MET A 371 -1.07 21.23 6.80
CA MET A 371 -1.51 21.94 5.59
C MET A 371 -0.97 23.37 5.53
N PHE A 372 -1.12 24.14 6.62
CA PHE A 372 -0.57 25.49 6.70
C PHE A 372 0.95 25.52 6.62
N ASN A 373 1.64 24.58 7.27
CA ASN A 373 3.09 24.50 7.21
C ASN A 373 3.60 24.23 5.77
N TRP A 374 2.91 23.40 4.97
CA TRP A 374 3.25 23.24 3.55
C TRP A 374 3.00 24.53 2.75
N LEU A 375 1.87 25.20 2.96
CA LEU A 375 1.58 26.50 2.32
C LEU A 375 2.63 27.57 2.66
N PHE A 376 3.06 27.68 3.92
CA PHE A 376 4.12 28.61 4.33
C PHE A 376 5.51 28.20 3.85
N THR A 377 5.73 26.90 3.58
CA THR A 377 6.96 26.44 2.91
C THR A 377 7.00 26.99 1.49
N MET A 378 5.88 26.90 0.74
CA MET A 378 5.73 27.44 -0.61
C MET A 378 5.77 28.97 -0.65
N TYR A 379 5.19 29.64 0.35
CA TYR A 379 5.15 31.09 0.46
C TYR A 379 6.56 31.70 0.43
N ARG A 380 6.80 32.71 -0.43
CA ARG A 380 8.14 33.30 -0.68
C ARG A 380 9.21 32.30 -1.15
N GLY A 381 8.83 31.12 -1.61
CA GLY A 381 9.71 30.18 -2.33
C GLY A 381 9.74 30.47 -3.84
N ARG A 382 10.57 29.71 -4.56
CA ARG A 382 10.55 29.69 -6.03
C ARG A 382 10.00 28.33 -6.47
N ILE A 383 8.69 28.28 -6.70
CA ILE A 383 7.99 27.01 -6.98
C ILE A 383 8.33 26.55 -8.40
N ARG A 384 8.97 25.39 -8.51
CA ARG A 384 9.17 24.65 -9.76
C ARG A 384 8.00 23.69 -9.96
N TYR A 385 7.17 23.94 -10.98
CA TYR A 385 5.99 23.12 -11.30
C TYR A 385 6.35 21.83 -12.04
N GLU A 386 7.25 21.05 -11.44
CA GLU A 386 7.52 19.68 -11.87
C GLU A 386 6.38 18.76 -11.44
N LEU A 387 6.27 17.60 -12.08
CA LEU A 387 5.16 16.67 -11.88
C LEU A 387 4.93 16.26 -10.41
N PRO A 388 5.95 15.95 -9.57
CA PRO A 388 5.73 15.70 -8.15
C PRO A 388 5.08 16.87 -7.41
N MET A 389 5.45 18.11 -7.76
CA MET A 389 4.87 19.32 -7.17
C MET A 389 3.41 19.53 -7.62
N MET A 390 3.08 19.19 -8.86
CA MET A 390 1.70 19.22 -9.37
C MET A 390 0.80 18.27 -8.56
N TRP A 391 1.25 17.03 -8.32
CA TRP A 391 0.54 16.08 -7.46
C TRP A 391 0.36 16.60 -6.03
N THR A 392 1.36 17.28 -5.48
CA THR A 392 1.31 17.87 -4.14
C THR A 392 0.27 18.98 -4.05
N ILE A 393 0.17 19.85 -5.07
CA ILE A 393 -0.86 20.90 -5.11
C ILE A 393 -2.27 20.30 -5.25
N ALA A 394 -2.44 19.29 -6.12
CA ALA A 394 -3.71 18.60 -6.27
C ALA A 394 -4.13 17.93 -4.96
N PHE A 395 -3.20 17.25 -4.28
CA PHE A 395 -3.40 16.71 -2.94
C PHE A 395 -3.93 17.78 -1.99
N MET A 396 -3.30 18.95 -1.90
CA MET A 396 -3.72 19.97 -0.94
C MET A 396 -5.17 20.40 -1.16
N LEU A 397 -5.58 20.58 -2.41
CA LEU A 397 -6.95 20.99 -2.73
C LEU A 397 -7.96 19.85 -2.46
N THR A 398 -7.66 18.65 -2.94
CA THR A 398 -8.54 17.48 -2.80
C THR A 398 -8.68 17.08 -1.33
N PHE A 399 -7.55 16.92 -0.63
CA PHE A 399 -7.53 16.46 0.75
C PHE A 399 -8.19 17.44 1.73
N VAL A 400 -8.16 18.75 1.48
CA VAL A 400 -8.93 19.71 2.30
C VAL A 400 -10.43 19.48 2.15
N VAL A 401 -10.94 19.27 0.93
CA VAL A 401 -12.35 18.94 0.70
C VAL A 401 -12.74 17.63 1.37
N GLY A 402 -11.91 16.59 1.22
CA GLY A 402 -12.08 15.32 1.94
C GLY A 402 -12.06 15.50 3.46
N GLY A 403 -11.11 16.26 3.99
CA GLY A 403 -10.98 16.52 5.43
C GLY A 403 -12.18 17.25 6.02
N MET A 404 -12.70 18.28 5.34
CA MET A 404 -13.90 19.01 5.78
C MET A 404 -15.13 18.10 5.88
N THR A 405 -15.34 17.23 4.88
CA THR A 405 -16.45 16.27 4.90
C THR A 405 -16.28 15.20 5.98
N GLY A 406 -15.04 14.83 6.32
CA GLY A 406 -14.74 13.92 7.44
C GLY A 406 -15.04 14.54 8.81
N VAL A 407 -14.74 15.83 8.99
CA VAL A 407 -15.10 16.56 10.21
C VAL A 407 -16.63 16.62 10.37
N LEU A 408 -17.38 16.76 9.27
CA LEU A 408 -18.84 16.68 9.31
C LEU A 408 -19.33 15.29 9.76
N LEU A 409 -18.74 14.21 9.24
CA LEU A 409 -19.06 12.83 9.65
C LEU A 409 -18.63 12.51 11.08
N ALA A 410 -17.69 13.27 11.66
CA ALA A 410 -17.32 13.12 13.06
C ALA A 410 -18.41 13.63 14.04
N VAL A 411 -19.43 14.34 13.55
CA VAL A 411 -20.56 14.84 14.33
C VAL A 411 -21.66 13.77 14.36
N PRO A 412 -21.91 13.09 15.50
CA PRO A 412 -22.80 11.92 15.52
C PRO A 412 -24.23 12.17 14.98
N PRO A 413 -24.91 13.31 15.28
CA PRO A 413 -26.20 13.62 14.68
C PRO A 413 -26.18 13.71 13.15
N ALA A 414 -25.08 14.20 12.56
CA ALA A 414 -24.92 14.24 11.11
C ALA A 414 -24.58 12.83 10.57
N ASP A 415 -23.74 12.08 11.27
CA ASP A 415 -23.45 10.69 10.90
C ASP A 415 -24.73 9.84 10.88
N PHE A 416 -25.67 10.01 11.82
CA PHE A 416 -26.91 9.22 11.83
C PHE A 416 -27.70 9.25 10.50
N VAL A 417 -27.61 10.34 9.72
CA VAL A 417 -28.27 10.44 8.41
C VAL A 417 -27.33 10.19 7.22
N LEU A 418 -26.02 10.34 7.41
CA LEU A 418 -25.00 10.14 6.36
C LEU A 418 -24.33 8.75 6.42
N HIS A 419 -24.52 8.02 7.52
CA HIS A 419 -23.89 6.75 7.78
C HIS A 419 -24.27 5.75 6.67
N ASN A 420 -23.25 5.12 6.07
CA ASN A 420 -23.39 4.21 4.93
C ASN A 420 -24.09 4.78 3.68
N SER A 421 -24.32 6.09 3.59
CA SER A 421 -24.71 6.73 2.34
C SER A 421 -23.53 6.84 1.37
N LEU A 422 -23.79 7.21 0.12
CA LEU A 422 -22.71 7.50 -0.84
C LEU A 422 -21.83 8.70 -0.41
N PHE A 423 -22.27 9.51 0.55
CA PHE A 423 -21.47 10.59 1.14
C PHE A 423 -20.23 10.05 1.85
N LEU A 424 -20.37 8.95 2.60
CA LEU A 424 -19.26 8.27 3.26
C LEU A 424 -18.25 7.74 2.24
N ILE A 425 -18.74 7.16 1.15
CA ILE A 425 -17.89 6.64 0.07
C ILE A 425 -17.14 7.79 -0.62
N ALA A 426 -17.84 8.89 -0.91
CA ALA A 426 -17.24 10.09 -1.50
C ALA A 426 -16.14 10.68 -0.60
N HIS A 427 -16.44 10.85 0.69
CA HIS A 427 -15.49 11.32 1.69
C HIS A 427 -14.22 10.46 1.74
N PHE A 428 -14.39 9.15 1.94
CA PHE A 428 -13.25 8.24 2.10
C PHE A 428 -12.39 8.14 0.84
N HIS A 429 -13.00 8.08 -0.34
CA HIS A 429 -12.24 8.08 -1.60
C HIS A 429 -11.51 9.40 -1.83
N ASN A 430 -12.08 10.52 -1.38
CA ASN A 430 -11.44 11.82 -1.47
C ASN A 430 -10.14 11.87 -0.66
N VAL A 431 -10.16 11.40 0.59
CA VAL A 431 -8.96 11.38 1.44
C VAL A 431 -7.96 10.29 1.03
N ILE A 432 -8.39 9.11 0.57
CA ILE A 432 -7.47 8.04 0.15
C ILE A 432 -6.85 8.32 -1.22
N ILE A 433 -7.63 8.69 -2.22
CA ILE A 433 -7.09 8.97 -3.56
C ILE A 433 -6.24 10.25 -3.50
N GLY A 434 -6.81 11.33 -2.94
CA GLY A 434 -6.11 12.60 -2.82
C GLY A 434 -4.90 12.54 -1.88
N GLY A 435 -5.02 11.87 -0.73
CA GLY A 435 -3.95 11.78 0.27
C GLY A 435 -2.92 10.70 -0.02
N VAL A 436 -3.35 9.47 -0.28
CA VAL A 436 -2.45 8.30 -0.39
C VAL A 436 -2.00 8.07 -1.83
N VAL A 437 -2.94 7.94 -2.77
CA VAL A 437 -2.62 7.58 -4.16
C VAL A 437 -1.83 8.70 -4.85
N PHE A 438 -2.27 9.95 -4.74
CA PHE A 438 -1.51 11.09 -5.28
C PHE A 438 -0.14 11.23 -4.59
N GLY A 439 -0.05 10.91 -3.30
CA GLY A 439 1.23 10.89 -2.57
C GLY A 439 2.17 9.81 -3.08
N ALA A 440 1.66 8.60 -3.35
CA ALA A 440 2.42 7.54 -3.97
C ALA A 440 2.89 7.92 -5.38
N PHE A 441 2.03 8.53 -6.21
CA PHE A 441 2.44 9.01 -7.54
C PHE A 441 3.45 10.14 -7.49
N ALA A 442 3.32 11.08 -6.53
CA ALA A 442 4.32 12.10 -6.27
C ALA A 442 5.67 11.46 -5.90
N GLY A 443 5.64 10.48 -4.99
CA GLY A 443 6.83 9.75 -4.54
C GLY A 443 7.50 8.96 -5.65
N ILE A 444 6.73 8.19 -6.44
CA ILE A 444 7.22 7.45 -7.59
C ILE A 444 7.90 8.42 -8.56
N ASN A 445 7.25 9.51 -8.97
CA ASN A 445 7.84 10.47 -9.91
C ASN A 445 9.06 11.22 -9.32
N TYR A 446 9.07 11.46 -8.01
CA TYR A 446 10.16 12.15 -7.33
C TYR A 446 11.40 11.26 -7.22
N TRP A 447 11.27 10.02 -6.75
CA TRP A 447 12.39 9.09 -6.54
C TRP A 447 12.66 8.14 -7.71
N PHE A 448 11.91 8.18 -8.82
CA PHE A 448 12.17 7.35 -10.00
C PHE A 448 13.63 7.42 -10.50
N PRO A 449 14.26 8.62 -10.63
CA PRO A 449 15.65 8.70 -11.03
C PRO A 449 16.60 8.01 -10.07
N LYS A 450 16.28 8.04 -8.77
CA LYS A 450 17.07 7.35 -7.75
C LYS A 450 16.95 5.84 -7.88
N ALA A 451 15.80 5.31 -8.30
CA ALA A 451 15.59 3.88 -8.50
C ALA A 451 16.22 3.33 -9.77
N PHE A 452 16.10 4.05 -10.89
CA PHE A 452 16.43 3.51 -12.21
C PHE A 452 17.52 4.29 -12.97
N GLY A 453 17.99 5.42 -12.46
CA GLY A 453 19.05 6.23 -13.07
C GLY A 453 18.58 7.21 -14.16
N PHE A 454 17.28 7.36 -14.37
CA PHE A 454 16.70 8.30 -15.35
C PHE A 454 15.36 8.86 -14.90
N LYS A 455 14.99 10.04 -15.42
CA LYS A 455 13.71 10.71 -15.15
C LYS A 455 12.56 10.09 -15.94
N LEU A 456 11.34 10.24 -15.44
CA LEU A 456 10.14 9.89 -16.20
C LEU A 456 9.79 10.94 -17.24
N ASP A 457 9.17 10.51 -18.34
CA ASP A 457 8.71 11.34 -19.45
C ASP A 457 7.67 12.37 -18.96
N PRO A 458 7.93 13.68 -19.13
CA PRO A 458 7.02 14.72 -18.62
C PRO A 458 5.68 14.80 -19.33
N PHE A 459 5.58 14.40 -20.61
CA PHE A 459 4.35 14.53 -21.38
C PHE A 459 3.30 13.55 -20.89
N TRP A 460 3.64 12.25 -20.86
CA TRP A 460 2.73 11.21 -20.39
C TRP A 460 2.42 11.33 -18.90
N GLY A 461 3.39 11.80 -18.10
CA GLY A 461 3.16 12.10 -16.70
C GLY A 461 2.15 13.22 -16.46
N LYS A 462 2.18 14.30 -17.25
CA LYS A 462 1.17 15.37 -17.20
C LYS A 462 -0.20 14.90 -17.70
N MET A 463 -0.25 14.02 -18.69
CA MET A 463 -1.50 13.39 -19.12
C MET A 463 -2.10 12.56 -18.01
N SER A 464 -1.30 11.67 -17.39
CA SER A 464 -1.72 10.92 -16.21
C SER A 464 -2.28 11.84 -15.15
N PHE A 465 -1.55 12.90 -14.77
CA PHE A 465 -2.00 13.88 -13.78
C PHE A 465 -3.38 14.49 -14.08
N TRP A 466 -3.56 15.07 -15.27
CA TRP A 466 -4.82 15.76 -15.58
C TRP A 466 -6.01 14.81 -15.68
N PHE A 467 -5.82 13.64 -16.29
CA PHE A 467 -6.88 12.64 -16.36
C PHE A 467 -7.27 12.08 -14.98
N TRP A 468 -6.29 11.85 -14.10
CA TRP A 468 -6.55 11.44 -12.72
C TRP A 468 -7.29 12.50 -11.92
N VAL A 469 -6.81 13.75 -11.91
CA VAL A 469 -7.40 14.82 -11.12
C VAL A 469 -8.80 15.14 -11.61
N THR A 470 -8.98 15.41 -12.91
CA THR A 470 -10.30 15.70 -13.47
C THR A 470 -11.24 14.50 -13.33
N GLY A 471 -10.77 13.30 -13.63
CA GLY A 471 -11.55 12.07 -13.49
C GLY A 471 -12.00 11.83 -12.05
N PHE A 472 -11.14 12.07 -11.06
CA PHE A 472 -11.48 11.97 -9.64
C PHE A 472 -12.63 12.90 -9.25
N TYR A 473 -12.56 14.19 -9.62
CA TYR A 473 -13.63 15.14 -9.26
C TYR A 473 -14.95 14.77 -9.95
N LEU A 474 -14.90 14.37 -11.24
CA LEU A 474 -16.09 13.90 -11.96
C LEU A 474 -16.66 12.61 -11.38
N ALA A 475 -15.82 11.69 -10.90
CA ALA A 475 -16.24 10.40 -10.36
C ALA A 475 -16.90 10.52 -8.98
N PHE A 476 -16.36 11.37 -8.09
CA PHE A 476 -16.72 11.35 -6.67
C PHE A 476 -17.53 12.56 -6.19
N MET A 477 -17.46 13.72 -6.86
CA MET A 477 -18.31 14.86 -6.47
C MET A 477 -19.82 14.59 -6.62
N PRO A 478 -20.30 13.89 -7.68
CA PRO A 478 -21.69 13.45 -7.77
C PRO A 478 -22.15 12.61 -6.57
N LEU A 479 -21.24 11.82 -5.98
CA LEU A 479 -21.58 10.90 -4.90
C LEU A 479 -21.84 11.62 -3.57
N TYR A 480 -21.25 12.81 -3.35
CA TYR A 480 -21.65 13.66 -2.22
C TYR A 480 -23.11 14.09 -2.34
N VAL A 481 -23.54 14.50 -3.54
CA VAL A 481 -24.93 14.89 -3.81
C VAL A 481 -25.86 13.69 -3.63
N LEU A 482 -25.55 12.55 -4.27
CA LEU A 482 -26.34 11.32 -4.14
C LEU A 482 -26.45 10.85 -2.68
N GLY A 483 -25.35 10.96 -1.91
CA GLY A 483 -25.35 10.63 -0.49
C GLY A 483 -26.27 11.52 0.34
N LEU A 484 -26.35 12.81 0.02
CA LEU A 484 -27.29 13.75 0.63
C LEU A 484 -28.74 13.53 0.20
N MET A 485 -28.95 12.99 -1.01
CA MET A 485 -30.25 12.56 -1.52
C MET A 485 -30.73 11.23 -0.92
N GLY A 486 -29.95 10.60 -0.04
CA GLY A 486 -30.32 9.36 0.66
C GLY A 486 -29.90 8.07 -0.04
N VAL A 487 -29.12 8.14 -1.12
CA VAL A 487 -28.64 6.93 -1.81
C VAL A 487 -27.59 6.22 -0.96
N THR A 488 -27.84 4.94 -0.67
CA THR A 488 -26.97 4.12 0.18
C THR A 488 -25.93 3.36 -0.63
N ARG A 489 -24.86 2.96 0.07
CA ARG A 489 -23.77 2.17 -0.53
C ARG A 489 -24.22 0.74 -0.87
N ARG A 490 -23.47 0.09 -1.76
CA ARG A 490 -23.59 -1.33 -2.14
C ARG A 490 -24.90 -1.71 -2.85
N LEU A 491 -25.68 -0.73 -3.31
CA LEU A 491 -26.80 -0.98 -4.21
C LEU A 491 -26.32 -1.11 -5.66
N ARG A 492 -26.90 -2.10 -6.35
CA ARG A 492 -26.58 -2.43 -7.75
C ARG A 492 -27.66 -2.03 -8.75
N VAL A 493 -28.90 -1.81 -8.31
CA VAL A 493 -30.08 -1.46 -9.12
C VAL A 493 -30.79 -0.31 -8.44
N PHE A 494 -31.36 0.60 -9.23
CA PHE A 494 -32.08 1.77 -8.76
C PHE A 494 -33.40 1.96 -9.52
N ASP A 495 -34.49 2.18 -8.79
CA ASP A 495 -35.81 2.37 -9.40
C ASP A 495 -36.01 3.79 -9.93
N ASP A 496 -35.48 4.81 -9.23
CA ASP A 496 -35.63 6.22 -9.58
C ASP A 496 -34.69 6.63 -10.74
N PRO A 497 -35.21 6.87 -11.95
CA PRO A 497 -34.39 7.24 -13.10
C PRO A 497 -33.78 8.65 -12.98
N SER A 498 -34.31 9.51 -12.11
CA SER A 498 -33.79 10.87 -11.94
C SER A 498 -32.35 10.89 -11.39
N LEU A 499 -31.96 9.82 -10.70
CA LEU A 499 -30.62 9.65 -10.15
C LEU A 499 -29.58 9.22 -11.21
N GLN A 500 -30.02 8.68 -12.34
CA GLN A 500 -29.14 8.07 -13.35
C GLN A 500 -28.08 9.02 -13.86
N ILE A 501 -28.42 10.29 -14.07
CA ILE A 501 -27.48 11.31 -14.57
C ILE A 501 -26.22 11.41 -13.71
N TRP A 502 -26.35 11.31 -12.39
CA TRP A 502 -25.22 11.39 -11.46
C TRP A 502 -24.30 10.17 -11.57
N PHE A 503 -24.86 8.98 -11.79
CA PHE A 503 -24.09 7.76 -12.00
C PHE A 503 -23.42 7.73 -13.38
N VAL A 504 -24.05 8.29 -14.41
CA VAL A 504 -23.42 8.48 -15.73
C VAL A 504 -22.21 9.42 -15.62
N ILE A 505 -22.35 10.57 -14.94
CA ILE A 505 -21.23 11.48 -14.70
C ILE A 505 -20.12 10.77 -13.92
N ALA A 506 -20.48 10.02 -12.87
CA ALA A 506 -19.52 9.27 -12.08
C ALA A 506 -18.77 8.21 -12.91
N ALA A 507 -19.46 7.53 -13.83
CA ALA A 507 -18.87 6.55 -14.74
C ALA A 507 -17.92 7.20 -15.76
N ILE A 508 -18.27 8.37 -16.30
CA ILE A 508 -17.36 9.15 -17.16
C ILE A 508 -16.11 9.56 -16.39
N GLY A 509 -16.25 10.00 -15.13
CA GLY A 509 -15.12 10.28 -14.27
C GLY A 509 -14.21 9.07 -14.06
N ALA A 510 -14.78 7.89 -13.85
CA ALA A 510 -14.02 6.64 -13.78
C ALA A 510 -13.29 6.33 -15.10
N LEU A 511 -13.89 6.58 -16.26
CA LEU A 511 -13.22 6.41 -17.55
C LEU A 511 -12.03 7.39 -17.70
N PHE A 512 -12.15 8.62 -17.21
CA PHE A 512 -11.02 9.55 -17.20
C PHE A 512 -9.87 9.02 -16.33
N VAL A 513 -10.18 8.51 -15.14
CA VAL A 513 -9.15 7.87 -14.29
C VAL A 513 -8.51 6.66 -14.99
N PHE A 514 -9.29 5.86 -15.73
CA PHE A 514 -8.75 4.76 -16.55
C PHE A 514 -7.70 5.26 -17.54
N ILE A 515 -8.02 6.32 -18.29
CA ILE A 515 -7.08 6.94 -19.24
C ILE A 515 -5.86 7.49 -18.50
N GLY A 516 -6.03 8.00 -17.28
CA GLY A 516 -4.93 8.39 -16.40
C GLY A 516 -3.99 7.23 -16.07
N ILE A 517 -4.53 6.06 -15.70
CA ILE A 517 -3.76 4.84 -15.45
C ILE A 517 -3.02 4.39 -16.71
N LEU A 518 -3.69 4.36 -17.86
CA LEU A 518 -3.04 4.02 -19.13
C LEU A 518 -1.91 5.01 -19.48
N SER A 519 -2.12 6.30 -19.22
CA SER A 519 -1.10 7.33 -19.41
C SER A 519 0.10 7.12 -18.51
N MET A 520 -0.10 6.67 -17.27
CA MET A 520 1.00 6.30 -16.36
C MET A 520 1.80 5.09 -16.87
N LEU A 521 1.13 4.05 -17.37
CA LEU A 521 1.83 2.90 -17.97
C LEU A 521 2.62 3.31 -19.22
N MET A 522 2.04 4.17 -20.06
CA MET A 522 2.73 4.76 -21.21
C MET A 522 3.91 5.64 -20.79
N GLN A 523 3.79 6.36 -19.68
CA GLN A 523 4.89 7.12 -19.09
C GLN A 523 6.07 6.19 -18.79
N PHE A 524 5.85 5.06 -18.11
CA PHE A 524 6.93 4.10 -17.82
C PHE A 524 7.54 3.53 -19.10
N ALA A 525 6.73 3.09 -20.06
CA ALA A 525 7.20 2.52 -21.32
C ALA A 525 8.05 3.51 -22.13
N VAL A 526 7.57 4.74 -22.33
CA VAL A 526 8.29 5.77 -23.10
C VAL A 526 9.55 6.23 -22.38
N SER A 527 9.53 6.30 -21.04
CA SER A 527 10.73 6.65 -20.26
C SER A 527 11.82 5.59 -20.39
N LEU A 528 11.45 4.31 -20.39
CA LEU A 528 12.40 3.21 -20.62
C LEU A 528 13.03 3.28 -22.03
N LEU A 529 12.23 3.60 -23.04
CA LEU A 529 12.73 3.78 -24.42
C LEU A 529 13.66 5.00 -24.55
N LYS A 530 13.38 6.08 -23.84
CA LYS A 530 14.16 7.33 -23.84
C LYS A 530 15.19 7.42 -22.70
N ARG A 531 15.53 6.30 -22.04
CA ARG A 531 16.32 6.30 -20.80
C ARG A 531 17.66 7.03 -20.91
N GLU A 532 18.34 6.96 -22.05
CA GLU A 532 19.63 7.64 -22.26
C GLU A 532 19.48 9.17 -22.33
N GLN A 533 18.36 9.65 -22.90
CA GLN A 533 18.05 11.09 -22.99
C GLN A 533 17.60 11.66 -21.64
N LEU A 534 16.97 10.84 -20.81
CA LEU A 534 16.40 11.21 -19.51
C LEU A 534 17.35 10.90 -18.33
N LYS A 535 18.58 10.47 -18.62
CA LYS A 535 19.54 9.97 -17.64
C LYS A 535 19.88 11.02 -16.58
N ASP A 536 19.93 10.57 -15.33
CA ASP A 536 20.49 11.34 -14.23
C ASP A 536 22.00 11.08 -14.14
N VAL A 537 22.79 12.12 -14.40
CA VAL A 537 24.25 12.07 -14.40
C VAL A 537 24.87 12.65 -13.12
N THR A 538 24.08 13.17 -12.18
CA THR A 538 24.60 13.78 -10.96
C THR A 538 24.29 12.96 -9.71
N GLY A 539 23.16 12.25 -9.71
CA GLY A 539 22.59 11.64 -8.51
C GLY A 539 21.64 12.57 -7.76
N ASP A 540 21.58 13.85 -8.15
CA ASP A 540 20.72 14.90 -7.61
C ASP A 540 20.04 15.67 -8.76
N PRO A 541 19.03 15.06 -9.42
CA PRO A 541 18.40 15.61 -10.60
C PRO A 541 17.48 16.80 -10.31
N TRP A 542 17.21 17.07 -9.03
CA TRP A 542 16.25 18.05 -8.55
C TRP A 542 16.89 19.16 -7.73
N ASP A 543 18.20 19.14 -7.48
CA ASP A 543 18.84 20.01 -6.48
C ASP A 543 18.14 19.90 -5.11
N ALA A 544 17.97 18.66 -4.67
CA ALA A 544 17.25 18.28 -3.45
C ALA A 544 18.12 18.43 -2.18
N ARG A 545 17.56 18.06 -1.03
CA ARG A 545 18.01 18.59 0.28
C ARG A 545 18.48 17.52 1.27
N THR A 546 18.08 16.27 1.05
CA THR A 546 18.27 15.11 1.94
C THR A 546 19.31 14.11 1.40
N LEU A 547 19.78 13.18 2.25
CA LEU A 547 20.95 12.34 2.00
C LEU A 547 20.83 11.35 0.84
N GLU A 548 19.62 10.92 0.48
CA GLU A 548 19.41 10.01 -0.65
C GLU A 548 19.92 10.60 -1.97
N TRP A 549 19.91 11.92 -2.10
CA TRP A 549 20.41 12.65 -3.26
C TRP A 549 21.93 12.85 -3.26
N ALA A 550 22.60 12.52 -2.15
CA ALA A 550 24.06 12.50 -2.06
C ALA A 550 24.68 11.21 -2.64
N THR A 551 23.87 10.23 -3.04
CA THR A 551 24.30 8.96 -3.67
C THR A 551 24.23 9.02 -5.19
N SER A 552 24.77 8.02 -5.91
CA SER A 552 24.54 7.89 -7.35
C SER A 552 23.08 7.56 -7.67
N SER A 553 22.74 7.60 -8.95
CA SER A 553 21.44 7.18 -9.47
C SER A 553 21.65 6.11 -10.56
N PRO A 554 21.36 4.83 -10.29
CA PRO A 554 20.97 4.26 -9.00
C PRO A 554 22.10 4.23 -7.94
N PRO A 555 21.77 4.12 -6.63
CA PRO A 555 22.77 3.90 -5.58
C PRO A 555 23.48 2.55 -5.73
N PRO A 556 24.74 2.43 -5.24
CA PRO A 556 25.41 1.14 -5.15
C PRO A 556 24.76 0.24 -4.09
N ASP A 557 25.07 -1.05 -4.10
CA ASP A 557 24.47 -2.04 -3.18
C ASP A 557 24.62 -1.65 -1.70
N TYR A 558 25.76 -1.05 -1.34
CA TYR A 558 26.09 -0.60 0.01
C TYR A 558 25.59 0.81 0.36
N ASN A 559 24.88 1.50 -0.55
CA ASN A 559 24.42 2.89 -0.46
C ASN A 559 25.55 3.95 -0.33
N PHE A 560 26.24 3.96 0.81
CA PHE A 560 27.31 4.89 1.17
C PHE A 560 28.61 4.14 1.49
N ALA A 561 29.68 4.43 0.74
CA ALA A 561 30.99 3.85 1.01
C ALA A 561 31.52 4.28 2.39
N PHE A 562 31.39 5.58 2.69
CA PHE A 562 31.65 6.16 4.01
C PHE A 562 30.34 6.64 4.63
N THR A 563 30.11 6.29 5.88
CA THR A 563 28.94 6.77 6.62
C THR A 563 28.97 8.30 6.74
N PRO A 564 27.92 9.02 6.30
CA PRO A 564 27.89 10.47 6.38
C PRO A 564 27.82 10.94 7.84
N VAL A 565 28.37 12.12 8.11
CA VAL A 565 28.25 12.79 9.42
C VAL A 565 27.31 13.98 9.27
N VAL A 566 26.22 13.98 10.02
CA VAL A 566 25.14 14.97 9.86
C VAL A 566 25.21 16.03 10.94
N HIS A 567 25.13 17.30 10.51
CA HIS A 567 25.15 18.46 11.42
C HIS A 567 23.81 19.21 11.46
N ASP A 568 23.05 19.21 10.37
CA ASP A 568 21.80 19.96 10.16
C ASP A 568 20.67 19.02 9.66
N ASN A 569 19.43 19.48 9.69
CA ASN A 569 18.27 18.69 9.26
C ASN A 569 18.22 18.48 7.75
N ASP A 570 18.59 19.50 6.96
CA ASP A 570 18.75 19.37 5.51
C ASP A 570 20.20 18.95 5.20
N ALA A 571 20.56 17.73 5.58
CA ALA A 571 21.95 17.28 5.61
C ALA A 571 22.70 17.49 4.28
N TRP A 572 22.10 17.09 3.15
CA TRP A 572 22.75 17.24 1.84
C TRP A 572 22.82 18.71 1.40
N TRP A 573 21.82 19.52 1.74
CA TRP A 573 21.84 20.95 1.46
C TRP A 573 22.95 21.69 2.24
N ASP A 574 23.12 21.37 3.53
CA ASP A 574 24.20 21.92 4.36
C ASP A 574 25.58 21.48 3.82
N MET A 575 25.72 20.21 3.43
CA MET A 575 26.94 19.69 2.80
C MET A 575 27.29 20.45 1.50
N LYS A 576 26.30 20.67 0.61
CA LYS A 576 26.49 21.46 -0.62
C LYS A 576 26.95 22.89 -0.30
N LYS A 577 26.28 23.56 0.66
CA LYS A 577 26.60 24.94 1.05
C LYS A 577 28.01 25.08 1.64
N ARG A 578 28.50 24.05 2.34
CA ARG A 578 29.85 24.00 2.92
C ARG A 578 30.93 23.52 1.95
N GLY A 579 30.58 23.26 0.68
CA GLY A 579 31.52 22.80 -0.33
C GLY A 579 32.04 21.39 -0.08
N TYR A 580 31.18 20.50 0.45
CA TYR A 580 31.52 19.10 0.72
C TYR A 580 32.21 18.43 -0.48
N GLN A 581 33.34 17.78 -0.20
CA GLN A 581 34.07 16.96 -1.16
C GLN A 581 33.89 15.50 -0.80
N ARG A 582 33.42 14.70 -1.75
CA ARG A 582 33.30 13.25 -1.55
C ARG A 582 34.71 12.64 -1.39
N PRO A 583 34.95 11.78 -0.41
CA PRO A 583 36.19 11.03 -0.32
C PRO A 583 36.46 10.23 -1.60
N LEU A 584 37.70 10.29 -2.10
CA LEU A 584 38.14 9.57 -3.30
C LEU A 584 39.12 8.43 -2.98
N THR A 585 39.58 8.34 -1.74
CA THR A 585 40.57 7.36 -1.29
C THR A 585 40.19 6.82 0.10
N GLY A 586 40.87 5.76 0.53
CA GLY A 586 40.65 5.16 1.86
C GLY A 586 39.44 4.23 1.95
N PHE A 587 38.94 3.74 0.82
CA PHE A 587 37.86 2.75 0.78
C PHE A 587 38.28 1.46 1.48
N LYS A 588 37.35 0.89 2.26
CA LYS A 588 37.55 -0.34 3.02
C LYS A 588 36.57 -1.41 2.52
N PRO A 589 36.85 -2.70 2.76
CA PRO A 589 35.86 -3.74 2.55
C PRO A 589 34.56 -3.42 3.30
N ILE A 590 33.42 -3.70 2.67
CA ILE A 590 32.09 -3.41 3.23
C ILE A 590 31.35 -4.70 3.47
N HIS A 591 31.08 -4.97 4.74
CA HIS A 591 30.25 -6.08 5.17
C HIS A 591 28.78 -5.89 4.76
N MET A 592 28.22 -6.89 4.08
CA MET A 592 26.85 -6.90 3.56
C MET A 592 26.17 -8.27 3.78
N PRO A 593 24.84 -8.30 3.97
CA PRO A 593 24.08 -9.54 4.08
C PRO A 593 23.97 -10.25 2.72
N SER A 594 24.10 -11.58 2.74
CA SER A 594 23.92 -12.42 1.55
C SER A 594 22.45 -12.62 1.21
N SER A 595 22.19 -12.85 -0.08
CA SER A 595 20.86 -13.25 -0.56
C SER A 595 20.43 -14.61 -0.01
N THR A 596 19.12 -14.81 0.16
CA THR A 596 18.56 -16.06 0.67
C THR A 596 17.21 -16.38 0.04
N GLY A 597 17.02 -17.63 -0.38
CA GLY A 597 15.73 -18.13 -0.88
C GLY A 597 14.75 -18.54 0.20
N THR A 598 15.18 -18.59 1.47
CA THR A 598 14.33 -19.05 2.58
C THR A 598 13.06 -18.22 2.73
N GLY A 599 13.11 -16.90 2.51
CA GLY A 599 11.93 -16.04 2.66
C GLY A 599 10.83 -16.39 1.65
N VAL A 600 11.21 -16.58 0.38
CA VAL A 600 10.30 -17.04 -0.69
C VAL A 600 9.68 -18.40 -0.34
N ILE A 601 10.50 -19.35 0.12
CA ILE A 601 10.08 -20.72 0.42
C ILE A 601 9.09 -20.73 1.59
N LEU A 602 9.41 -20.05 2.69
CA LEU A 602 8.53 -19.97 3.86
C LEU A 602 7.18 -19.32 3.52
N ALA A 603 7.19 -18.24 2.74
CA ALA A 603 5.97 -17.58 2.30
C ALA A 603 5.15 -18.46 1.34
N GLY A 604 5.82 -19.21 0.45
CA GLY A 604 5.17 -20.20 -0.41
C GLY A 604 4.49 -21.31 0.39
N LEU A 605 5.14 -21.81 1.43
CA LEU A 605 4.56 -22.80 2.36
C LEU A 605 3.40 -22.21 3.17
N ALA A 606 3.51 -20.97 3.65
CA ALA A 606 2.41 -20.28 4.33
C ALA A 606 1.20 -20.07 3.40
N THR A 607 1.44 -19.77 2.13
CA THR A 607 0.42 -19.64 1.09
C THR A 607 -0.26 -20.98 0.81
N ALA A 608 0.52 -22.06 0.68
CA ALA A 608 -0.01 -23.42 0.51
C ALA A 608 -0.82 -23.88 1.73
N MET A 609 -0.38 -23.53 2.94
CA MET A 609 -1.13 -23.77 4.17
C MET A 609 -2.46 -23.02 4.15
N GLY A 610 -2.45 -21.72 3.80
CA GLY A 610 -3.67 -20.92 3.67
C GLY A 610 -4.65 -21.52 2.66
N PHE A 611 -4.16 -21.89 1.47
CA PHE A 611 -4.97 -22.57 0.44
C PHE A 611 -5.55 -23.90 0.94
N GLY A 612 -4.74 -24.71 1.62
CA GLY A 612 -5.20 -25.96 2.22
C GLY A 612 -6.29 -25.76 3.27
N LEU A 613 -6.19 -24.71 4.09
CA LEU A 613 -7.20 -24.38 5.09
C LEU A 613 -8.50 -23.88 4.45
N ILE A 614 -8.43 -23.03 3.41
CA ILE A 614 -9.59 -22.54 2.65
C ILE A 614 -10.40 -23.71 2.07
N TRP A 615 -9.70 -24.68 1.46
CA TRP A 615 -10.33 -25.82 0.77
C TRP A 615 -10.51 -27.06 1.64
N TYR A 616 -10.17 -27.01 2.93
CA TYR A 616 -10.26 -28.14 3.87
C TYR A 616 -9.40 -29.34 3.43
N ILE A 617 -8.27 -29.06 2.79
CA ILE A 617 -7.23 -30.03 2.41
C ILE A 617 -6.27 -30.17 3.60
N TRP A 618 -6.71 -30.90 4.62
CA TRP A 618 -6.03 -30.95 5.92
C TRP A 618 -4.61 -31.50 5.86
N TRP A 619 -4.34 -32.48 4.98
CA TRP A 619 -2.99 -33.02 4.81
C TRP A 619 -2.04 -31.96 4.24
N LEU A 620 -2.51 -31.13 3.30
CA LEU A 620 -1.71 -30.04 2.71
C LEU A 620 -1.42 -28.97 3.76
N ALA A 621 -2.42 -28.60 4.55
CA ALA A 621 -2.25 -27.66 5.66
C ALA A 621 -1.22 -28.16 6.69
N ALA A 622 -1.35 -29.41 7.13
CA ALA A 622 -0.44 -30.02 8.10
C ALA A 622 1.00 -30.17 7.56
N VAL A 623 1.16 -30.68 6.34
CA VAL A 623 2.48 -30.82 5.70
C VAL A 623 3.12 -29.46 5.48
N SER A 624 2.38 -28.46 5.03
CA SER A 624 2.90 -27.11 4.81
C SER A 624 3.34 -26.46 6.14
N PHE A 625 2.58 -26.65 7.22
CA PHE A 625 2.95 -26.17 8.55
C PHE A 625 4.24 -26.83 9.07
N ILE A 626 4.33 -28.16 8.99
CA ILE A 626 5.53 -28.91 9.41
C ILE A 626 6.73 -28.52 8.56
N ALA A 627 6.57 -28.41 7.24
CA ALA A 627 7.63 -27.99 6.33
C ALA A 627 8.11 -26.57 6.63
N MET A 628 7.19 -25.65 6.96
CA MET A 628 7.53 -24.28 7.32
C MET A 628 8.37 -24.24 8.60
N LEU A 629 8.02 -25.04 9.62
CA LEU A 629 8.84 -25.20 10.82
C LEU A 629 10.20 -25.83 10.51
N ALA A 630 10.25 -26.89 9.71
CA ALA A 630 11.48 -27.57 9.36
C ALA A 630 12.44 -26.66 8.56
N VAL A 631 11.93 -25.92 7.58
CA VAL A 631 12.70 -24.94 6.80
C VAL A 631 13.14 -23.77 7.69
N GLY A 632 12.27 -23.27 8.57
CA GLY A 632 12.58 -22.22 9.53
C GLY A 632 13.71 -22.62 10.47
N ILE A 633 13.61 -23.81 11.08
CA ILE A 633 14.65 -24.39 11.94
C ILE A 633 15.92 -24.63 11.11
N GLY A 634 15.84 -25.23 9.92
CA GLY A 634 17.00 -25.45 9.06
C GLY A 634 17.73 -24.16 8.70
N HIS A 635 17.01 -23.06 8.46
CA HIS A 635 17.59 -21.74 8.21
C HIS A 635 18.42 -21.23 9.40
N THR A 636 18.02 -21.56 10.64
CA THR A 636 18.79 -21.17 11.84
C THR A 636 20.19 -21.78 11.87
N PHE A 637 20.40 -22.92 11.18
CA PHE A 637 21.71 -23.58 11.02
C PHE A 637 22.52 -23.11 9.81
N ASN A 638 22.02 -22.17 9.00
CA ASN A 638 22.82 -21.58 7.93
C ASN A 638 23.80 -20.55 8.52
N TYR A 639 25.11 -20.83 8.49
CA TYR A 639 26.15 -19.93 8.99
C TYR A 639 26.77 -19.01 7.92
N HIS A 640 26.47 -19.23 6.64
CA HIS A 640 26.94 -18.39 5.53
C HIS A 640 25.86 -17.35 5.18
N ARG A 641 25.80 -16.27 5.97
CA ARG A 641 24.72 -15.26 5.88
C ARG A 641 25.19 -13.90 5.39
N ASP A 642 26.48 -13.71 5.29
CA ASP A 642 27.13 -12.43 5.08
C ASP A 642 28.37 -12.60 4.20
N PHE A 643 28.75 -11.49 3.58
CA PHE A 643 29.94 -11.40 2.75
C PHE A 643 30.52 -9.99 2.83
N ASP A 644 31.80 -9.85 2.54
CA ASP A 644 32.43 -8.54 2.40
C ASP A 644 32.57 -8.19 0.92
N ILE A 645 32.07 -7.03 0.52
CA ILE A 645 32.40 -6.42 -0.77
C ILE A 645 33.87 -5.96 -0.69
N PRO A 646 34.78 -6.50 -1.52
CA PRO A 646 36.19 -6.12 -1.50
C PRO A 646 36.41 -4.63 -1.75
N ALA A 647 37.45 -4.05 -1.15
CA ALA A 647 37.76 -2.63 -1.32
C ALA A 647 37.99 -2.26 -2.81
N GLU A 648 38.53 -3.18 -3.61
CA GLU A 648 38.74 -2.99 -5.05
C GLU A 648 37.42 -2.78 -5.81
N ASP A 649 36.36 -3.50 -5.44
CA ASP A 649 35.04 -3.36 -6.03
C ASP A 649 34.38 -2.04 -5.64
N VAL A 650 34.58 -1.61 -4.38
CA VAL A 650 34.15 -0.29 -3.91
C VAL A 650 34.87 0.81 -4.68
N ILE A 651 36.20 0.72 -4.83
CA ILE A 651 37.02 1.67 -5.61
C ILE A 651 36.48 1.76 -7.04
N ARG A 652 36.30 0.61 -7.71
CA ARG A 652 35.79 0.55 -9.08
C ARG A 652 34.43 1.24 -9.23
N THR A 653 33.53 1.02 -8.28
CA THR A 653 32.17 1.59 -8.28
C THR A 653 32.20 3.11 -8.05
N GLU A 654 32.99 3.57 -7.08
CA GLU A 654 33.12 5.00 -6.77
C GLU A 654 33.88 5.76 -7.87
N ASP A 655 34.86 5.14 -8.52
CA ASP A 655 35.57 5.70 -9.67
C ASP A 655 34.67 5.84 -10.89
N ALA A 656 33.79 4.86 -11.16
CA ALA A 656 32.78 4.98 -12.20
C ALA A 656 31.86 6.19 -11.93
N ARG A 657 31.48 6.40 -10.67
CA ARG A 657 30.71 7.57 -10.25
C ARG A 657 31.53 8.87 -10.41
N THR A 658 32.82 8.87 -10.11
CA THR A 658 33.71 10.04 -10.33
C THR A 658 33.73 10.43 -11.80
N LYS A 659 33.91 9.46 -12.70
CA LYS A 659 33.93 9.68 -14.16
C LYS A 659 32.62 10.26 -14.66
N LEU A 660 31.50 9.72 -14.18
CA LEU A 660 30.16 10.18 -14.54
C LEU A 660 29.90 11.63 -14.08
N LEU A 661 30.33 12.00 -12.87
CA LEU A 661 30.26 13.38 -12.39
C LEU A 661 31.19 14.34 -13.14
N ALA A 662 32.37 13.86 -13.56
CA ALA A 662 33.31 14.67 -14.33
C ALA A 662 32.78 15.00 -15.73
N GLY A 663 32.05 14.09 -16.36
CA GLY A 663 31.38 14.34 -17.65
C GLY A 663 30.11 15.18 -17.57
N ALA A 664 29.61 15.49 -16.38
CA ALA A 664 28.44 16.33 -16.15
C ALA A 664 28.78 17.81 -15.90
N LYS A 665 30.05 18.11 -15.64
CA LYS A 665 30.59 19.48 -15.56
C LYS A 665 30.99 19.95 -16.95
#